data_AF-A6JGU1-F1
#
_entry.id   AF-A6JGU1-F1
#
_cell.length_a   1.000
_cell.length_b   1.000
_cell.length_c   1.000
_cell.angle_alpha   90.00
_cell.angle_beta   90.00
_cell.angle_gamma   90.00
#
_symmetry.space_group_name_H-M   'P 1'
#
loop_
_entity.id
_entity.type
_entity.pdbx_description
1 polymer ?
#
loop_
_entity_poly.entity_id
_entity_poly.type
_entity_poly.pdbx_seq_one_letter_code
_entity_poly.pdbx_strand_id
1 'polypeptide(L)'
;MYYLALSSGFLGQAIKTSILAYLASVLLAASQGVFPRLENVGAFKKVSIVPTHATCGYPGPSTFCRSAVAAEHAQLCAERLCIQDCPYRSASPPYTALLEGLRSCIPADHGDLHPYSRSNSTSFIFGSHKNCPSLQAPRLAAEFTLAVWLKPERGSTMCVLEKTADGQIVFKVTISERETMFYYRTVNGLQPPIKVMTPGRILMKKWIHLSVQVHETEVSFFVDGLEENSTAFDTRTLRDSITDSAPSTVLIGQSLNGSELFVGRMQDFRLYNVSLTNREILELFSGDLPHLHIQSHCRCPGSHPRVHPSVQQYCIPNGVEDTLQHRVSRLNPEAHPLSFINDDDVATSWISHVFTDITQLNQGVAISIDLENGQYQVFQITIRFSSPQPVAMRIQRKKADKSLWEDWQYFARNCSVWGMKNNGDLENPNSVNCLQFPDFIPFSHGNVTFDLLTSGQKHRPGDYDFYNSSLLQEFMTATQIRLYFRGLFYPAWHTVDSRHRYYAVDEITIIGRCQCHGHAETCDRTRRPYQCLCSPHSFTEGPQCGRCSPLYNDKPFRSGNKVHAFNCKPCQCHGHASSCHYDASMDPFPLEYNRGGGGVCDDCQHHTTGRNCESCQDYFYRPIGADPADPEVCKHCDCNRDGTRNGSLLCDLVGGQCDCKRRVSGRRCFRCHIGFYGLQALDPDGCRPCDCNPSGTVDGDITCHHNSGQCSCKANVIGLRCDRCSFGFKFLRSLNADGCEPCHCNLHGSVNQLCDPLSGQCVCKKEAKGLRCDVCRENFYGLPWSACEVCDCNRAGTQAGTVCDAETGQCVCKPSVGGRRCSECKEGYFNLRQNDSHLCLPCNCEKTGTVNGSLLCDKSTGQCPCKLGVTGLRCHQCEPHRFNLTVDNLQGCQACECDSLGTLPGSTCDPVSGQCLCLPHRQGRRCERCQPGFYSSPGNATGCLPCSCHTAGAVSHICNSVTGQCSCRDPSTTGQSCHQCQDHYFGFDPRTGRCQPCHCHLEGALNETCDVVTGQCFCKEFVTGSKCDICVPGASHLDVNNLFGCSKTPSQQPPPRGRVQSSSAINLSWSPPDFPNAHWLTYTLFRDDSEIYTTDDQHPYCESSWTLVCHRTQHIHIT
;
A
#
# COMPACT_ATOMS: atom_id res chain seq x y z
N MET A 1 47.30 -32.42 8.22
CA MET A 1 46.53 -31.16 8.23
C MET A 1 45.08 -31.51 8.49
N TYR A 2 44.42 -30.83 9.42
CA TYR A 2 42.99 -31.04 9.72
C TYR A 2 42.19 -29.78 9.33
N TYR A 3 40.94 -30.03 8.94
CA TYR A 3 39.84 -29.11 8.66
C TYR A 3 39.92 -27.67 9.19
N LEU A 4 39.54 -26.74 8.32
CA LEU A 4 38.59 -25.67 8.67
C LEU A 4 37.64 -25.44 7.48
N ALA A 5 36.38 -25.16 7.75
CA ALA A 5 35.34 -24.94 6.75
C ALA A 5 34.97 -23.45 6.67
N LEU A 6 34.56 -22.99 5.48
CA LEU A 6 33.97 -21.66 5.27
C LEU A 6 32.62 -21.82 4.57
N SER A 7 31.58 -21.27 5.16
CA SER A 7 30.20 -21.34 4.68
C SER A 7 29.90 -20.25 3.65
N SER A 8 29.30 -20.66 2.53
CA SER A 8 28.61 -19.75 1.61
C SER A 8 27.39 -19.13 2.28
N GLY A 9 27.22 -17.80 2.24
CA GLY A 9 26.07 -17.18 2.93
C GLY A 9 25.77 -15.68 2.75
N PHE A 10 26.55 -14.87 2.03
CA PHE A 10 26.29 -13.41 1.92
C PHE A 10 26.49 -12.85 0.51
N LEU A 11 25.49 -12.99 -0.37
CA LEU A 11 25.33 -12.15 -1.56
C LEU A 11 23.86 -11.93 -2.01
N GLY A 12 22.88 -12.31 -1.18
CA GLY A 12 21.45 -12.29 -1.55
C GLY A 12 20.63 -11.09 -1.05
N GLN A 13 21.23 -10.19 -0.24
CA GLN A 13 20.46 -9.23 0.56
C GLN A 13 20.77 -7.75 0.29
N ALA A 14 21.83 -7.45 -0.47
CA ALA A 14 22.25 -6.07 -0.78
C ALA A 14 21.38 -5.34 -1.83
N ILE A 15 20.56 -6.07 -2.61
CA ILE A 15 19.79 -5.52 -3.73
C ILE A 15 18.37 -5.09 -3.32
N LYS A 16 17.82 -5.60 -2.20
CA LYS A 16 16.47 -5.25 -1.73
C LYS A 16 16.39 -4.01 -0.84
N THR A 17 17.48 -3.61 -0.17
CA THR A 17 17.48 -2.46 0.75
C THR A 17 17.58 -1.11 0.03
N SER A 18 18.35 -1.02 -1.05
CA SER A 18 18.49 0.22 -1.84
C SER A 18 17.20 0.70 -2.51
N ILE A 19 16.24 -0.22 -2.76
CA ILE A 19 14.96 0.11 -3.41
C ILE A 19 13.98 0.79 -2.43
N LEU A 20 13.99 0.40 -1.15
CA LEU A 20 13.11 0.98 -0.13
C LEU A 20 13.59 2.37 0.34
N ALA A 21 14.91 2.59 0.41
CA ALA A 21 15.48 3.88 0.80
C ALA A 21 15.17 5.02 -0.19
N TYR A 22 14.91 4.72 -1.46
CA TYR A 22 14.60 5.71 -2.50
C TYR A 22 13.12 6.12 -2.56
N LEU A 23 12.22 5.36 -1.90
CA LEU A 23 10.76 5.61 -1.95
C LEU A 23 10.22 6.34 -0.72
N ALA A 24 10.98 6.44 0.37
CA ALA A 24 10.59 7.15 1.60
C ALA A 24 10.98 8.64 1.62
N SER A 25 11.68 9.13 0.59
CA SER A 25 12.26 10.49 0.53
C SER A 25 11.32 11.56 -0.05
N VAL A 26 10.11 11.20 -0.48
CA VAL A 26 9.14 12.13 -1.08
C VAL A 26 7.74 11.91 -0.50
N LEU A 27 7.43 12.63 0.60
CA LEU A 27 6.09 13.10 1.00
C LEU A 27 6.15 13.79 2.37
N LEU A 28 6.16 15.14 2.38
CA LEU A 28 5.54 16.03 3.40
C LEU A 28 5.91 17.54 3.25
N ALA A 29 6.31 17.98 2.07
CA ALA A 29 5.94 19.32 1.62
C ALA A 29 4.62 19.22 0.83
N ALA A 30 3.83 20.31 0.80
CA ALA A 30 2.86 20.48 -0.27
C ALA A 30 3.65 20.74 -1.57
N SER A 31 4.02 19.67 -2.28
CA SER A 31 4.76 19.78 -3.53
C SER A 31 3.99 20.67 -4.50
N GLN A 32 4.69 21.56 -5.19
CA GLN A 32 4.10 22.37 -6.28
C GLN A 32 3.76 21.45 -7.45
N GLY A 33 2.74 21.81 -8.24
CA GLY A 33 2.43 21.12 -9.49
C GLY A 33 3.64 21.13 -10.41
N VAL A 34 3.95 19.97 -10.98
CA VAL A 34 5.11 19.75 -11.84
C VAL A 34 4.67 19.89 -13.29
N PHE A 35 5.24 20.86 -14.01
CA PHE A 35 4.87 21.19 -15.38
C PHE A 35 6.06 21.04 -16.32
N PRO A 36 5.83 20.72 -17.61
CA PRO A 36 6.89 20.79 -18.60
C PRO A 36 7.35 22.23 -18.83
N ARG A 37 8.64 22.37 -19.14
CA ARG A 37 9.29 23.65 -19.43
C ARG A 37 8.66 24.31 -20.66
N LEU A 38 8.74 25.64 -20.71
CA LEU A 38 8.31 26.43 -21.86
C LEU A 38 9.41 26.42 -22.92
N GLU A 39 9.06 26.00 -24.14
CA GLU A 39 9.99 25.79 -25.26
C GLU A 39 9.31 26.21 -26.58
N ASN A 40 10.08 26.30 -27.68
CA ASN A 40 9.54 26.57 -29.01
C ASN A 40 8.79 25.34 -29.57
N VAL A 41 7.53 25.16 -29.18
CA VAL A 41 6.71 24.01 -29.61
C VAL A 41 6.33 24.06 -31.10
N GLY A 42 6.60 25.18 -31.77
CA GLY A 42 6.51 25.36 -33.22
C GLY A 42 7.75 24.89 -34.01
N ALA A 43 8.90 24.70 -33.36
CA ALA A 43 10.16 24.34 -34.04
C ALA A 43 10.09 22.98 -34.75
N PHE A 44 10.62 22.92 -35.97
CA PHE A 44 10.69 21.75 -36.87
C PHE A 44 9.34 21.09 -37.20
N LYS A 45 8.22 21.78 -36.91
CA LYS A 45 6.85 21.33 -37.17
C LYS A 45 6.46 21.49 -38.63
N LYS A 46 5.47 20.72 -39.07
CA LYS A 46 4.90 20.83 -40.41
C LYS A 46 4.23 22.17 -40.65
N VAL A 47 4.75 22.90 -41.64
CA VAL A 47 4.23 24.21 -42.08
C VAL A 47 3.56 24.13 -43.44
N SER A 48 2.59 25.02 -43.67
CA SER A 48 1.80 25.12 -44.89
C SER A 48 1.40 26.56 -45.16
N ILE A 49 1.13 26.89 -46.43
CA ILE A 49 0.85 28.27 -46.86
C ILE A 49 -0.30 28.30 -47.88
N VAL A 50 -1.12 29.34 -47.80
CA VAL A 50 -2.21 29.63 -48.74
C VAL A 50 -2.06 31.08 -49.24
N PRO A 51 -1.99 31.32 -50.57
CA PRO A 51 -1.94 30.32 -51.63
C PRO A 51 -0.65 29.48 -51.61
N THR A 52 -0.68 28.26 -52.15
CA THR A 52 0.43 27.30 -52.05
C THR A 52 1.69 27.72 -52.82
N HIS A 53 1.54 28.54 -53.85
CA HIS A 53 2.63 29.14 -54.63
C HIS A 53 3.15 30.46 -54.01
N ALA A 54 2.79 30.79 -52.76
CA ALA A 54 3.14 32.08 -52.18
C ALA A 54 4.62 32.26 -51.79
N THR A 55 5.49 31.27 -51.98
CA THR A 55 6.94 31.32 -51.68
C THR A 55 7.74 31.70 -52.92
N CYS A 56 8.81 32.49 -52.80
CA CYS A 56 9.63 32.87 -53.94
C CYS A 56 10.37 31.66 -54.56
N GLY A 57 10.75 31.77 -55.84
CA GLY A 57 11.45 30.70 -56.57
C GLY A 57 10.56 29.49 -56.90
N TYR A 58 9.24 29.61 -56.80
CA TYR A 58 8.27 28.57 -57.15
C TYR A 58 7.18 29.11 -58.08
N PRO A 59 6.84 28.44 -59.20
CA PRO A 59 7.35 27.15 -59.68
C PRO A 59 8.74 27.21 -60.35
N GLY A 60 9.39 28.37 -60.38
CA GLY A 60 10.74 28.55 -60.89
C GLY A 60 11.36 29.88 -60.42
N PRO A 61 12.63 30.18 -60.79
CA PRO A 61 13.37 31.32 -60.26
C PRO A 61 12.65 32.67 -60.40
N SER A 62 12.72 33.49 -59.36
CA SER A 62 12.06 34.81 -59.28
C SER A 62 12.96 35.84 -58.63
N THR A 63 12.90 37.12 -59.02
CA THR A 63 13.65 38.19 -58.36
C THR A 63 12.81 39.04 -57.40
N PHE A 64 13.47 39.63 -56.42
CA PHE A 64 12.90 40.53 -55.40
C PHE A 64 13.93 41.62 -55.05
N CYS A 65 13.50 42.73 -54.43
CA CYS A 65 14.46 43.72 -53.90
C CYS A 65 14.95 43.29 -52.52
N ARG A 66 16.23 43.47 -52.19
CA ARG A 66 16.71 43.37 -50.81
C ARG A 66 15.91 44.33 -49.90
N SER A 67 15.47 43.83 -48.75
CA SER A 67 14.69 44.60 -47.77
C SER A 67 15.36 45.93 -47.42
N ALA A 68 14.57 47.00 -47.38
CA ALA A 68 15.05 48.35 -47.11
C ALA A 68 15.20 48.59 -45.61
N VAL A 69 16.33 49.15 -45.16
CA VAL A 69 16.55 49.49 -43.74
C VAL A 69 15.88 50.83 -43.36
N ALA A 70 15.55 51.67 -44.35
CA ALA A 70 14.92 52.98 -44.18
C ALA A 70 14.01 53.31 -45.38
N ALA A 71 13.05 54.22 -45.19
CA ALA A 71 12.05 54.61 -46.19
C ALA A 71 12.67 55.09 -47.52
N GLU A 72 13.75 55.87 -47.45
CA GLU A 72 14.47 56.41 -48.62
C GLU A 72 15.03 55.30 -49.51
N HIS A 73 15.51 54.21 -48.91
CA HIS A 73 16.05 53.06 -49.64
C HIS A 73 14.98 52.20 -50.34
N ALA A 74 13.69 52.35 -50.00
CA ALA A 74 12.59 51.62 -50.65
C ALA A 74 12.28 52.14 -52.08
N GLN A 75 12.85 53.30 -52.47
CA GLN A 75 12.73 53.82 -53.83
C GLN A 75 13.64 53.09 -54.84
N LEU A 76 14.70 52.44 -54.36
CA LEU A 76 15.68 51.73 -55.17
C LEU A 76 15.56 50.21 -54.95
N CYS A 77 15.84 49.43 -55.99
CA CYS A 77 15.84 47.97 -55.91
C CYS A 77 17.27 47.44 -56.03
N ALA A 78 17.86 47.05 -54.90
CA ALA A 78 19.02 46.18 -54.90
C ALA A 78 18.54 44.75 -55.15
N GLU A 79 18.48 44.36 -56.42
CA GLU A 79 17.85 43.12 -56.87
C GLU A 79 18.58 41.87 -56.33
N ARG A 80 17.78 40.90 -55.92
CA ARG A 80 18.16 39.57 -55.44
C ARG A 80 17.38 38.52 -56.21
N LEU A 81 17.98 37.34 -56.33
CA LEU A 81 17.38 36.19 -56.99
C LEU A 81 16.85 35.25 -55.90
N CYS A 82 15.82 34.46 -56.21
CA CYS A 82 15.35 33.40 -55.32
C CYS A 82 15.25 32.10 -56.12
N ILE A 83 16.01 31.09 -55.69
CA ILE A 83 16.16 29.79 -56.35
C ILE A 83 15.90 28.70 -55.32
N GLN A 84 14.83 27.91 -55.50
CA GLN A 84 14.54 26.78 -54.62
C GLN A 84 15.28 25.49 -55.02
N ASP A 85 15.95 25.48 -56.18
CA ASP A 85 16.68 24.33 -56.72
C ASP A 85 17.88 23.91 -55.86
N CYS A 86 18.06 22.59 -55.72
CA CYS A 86 19.16 22.00 -54.96
C CYS A 86 20.52 22.20 -55.67
N PRO A 87 21.59 22.62 -54.96
CA PRO A 87 22.91 22.85 -55.57
C PRO A 87 23.64 21.58 -56.05
N TYR A 88 23.19 20.38 -55.67
CA TYR A 88 23.83 19.10 -56.05
C TYR A 88 22.86 18.13 -56.72
N ARG A 89 21.98 17.47 -55.95
CA ARG A 89 20.94 16.54 -56.45
C ARG A 89 19.63 16.72 -55.68
N SER A 90 18.51 16.50 -56.35
CA SER A 90 17.15 16.42 -55.76
C SER A 90 16.57 15.01 -55.74
N ALA A 91 17.18 14.07 -56.48
CA ALA A 91 16.74 12.69 -56.64
C ALA A 91 17.94 11.72 -56.58
N SER A 92 17.66 10.46 -56.22
CA SER A 92 18.67 9.40 -56.10
C SER A 92 19.22 8.99 -57.49
N PRO A 93 20.54 8.76 -57.64
CA PRO A 93 21.18 8.55 -58.94
C PRO A 93 20.91 7.15 -59.56
N PRO A 94 21.13 6.96 -60.87
CA PRO A 94 20.98 5.65 -61.53
C PRO A 94 22.07 4.65 -61.09
N TYR A 95 21.78 3.35 -61.20
CA TYR A 95 22.66 2.25 -60.82
C TYR A 95 22.72 1.13 -61.86
N THR A 96 23.80 0.35 -61.80
CA THR A 96 23.93 -0.93 -62.51
C THR A 96 23.46 -2.05 -61.59
N ALA A 97 22.50 -2.87 -62.03
CA ALA A 97 22.02 -4.05 -61.30
C ALA A 97 22.92 -5.26 -61.62
N LEU A 98 23.79 -5.65 -60.69
CA LEU A 98 24.89 -6.58 -60.97
C LEU A 98 24.47 -8.06 -61.05
N LEU A 99 23.37 -8.47 -60.40
CA LEU A 99 22.88 -9.86 -60.43
C LEU A 99 22.09 -10.19 -61.71
N GLU A 100 21.56 -9.18 -62.42
CA GLU A 100 20.76 -9.38 -63.64
C GLU A 100 21.56 -10.12 -64.74
N GLY A 101 22.85 -9.81 -64.86
CA GLY A 101 23.76 -10.46 -65.81
C GLY A 101 24.10 -11.92 -65.47
N LEU A 102 23.69 -12.43 -64.30
CA LEU A 102 24.02 -13.78 -63.81
C LEU A 102 22.81 -14.73 -63.74
N ARG A 103 21.61 -14.27 -64.13
CA ARG A 103 20.37 -15.06 -64.18
C ARG A 103 20.47 -16.38 -64.97
N SER A 104 21.43 -16.49 -65.89
CA SER A 104 21.64 -17.67 -66.74
C SER A 104 22.59 -18.73 -66.14
N CYS A 105 23.34 -18.42 -65.08
CA CYS A 105 24.34 -19.33 -64.49
C CYS A 105 24.21 -19.53 -62.97
N ILE A 106 23.37 -18.74 -62.29
CA ILE A 106 23.11 -18.82 -60.85
C ILE A 106 21.62 -19.11 -60.59
N PRO A 107 21.26 -20.13 -59.78
CA PRO A 107 19.86 -20.42 -59.44
C PRO A 107 19.20 -19.24 -58.74
N ALA A 108 18.00 -18.86 -59.20
CA ALA A 108 17.16 -17.88 -58.53
C ALA A 108 16.30 -18.56 -57.44
N ASP A 109 16.04 -17.84 -56.36
CA ASP A 109 15.18 -18.26 -55.24
C ASP A 109 14.10 -17.18 -55.02
N HIS A 110 12.85 -17.64 -54.93
CA HIS A 110 11.65 -16.82 -54.75
C HIS A 110 11.04 -16.99 -53.35
N GLY A 111 11.51 -17.95 -52.55
CA GLY A 111 10.99 -18.26 -51.22
C GLY A 111 11.83 -17.65 -50.09
N ASP A 112 13.14 -17.47 -50.31
CA ASP A 112 14.06 -16.86 -49.36
C ASP A 112 14.54 -15.49 -49.88
N LEU A 113 13.88 -14.42 -49.43
CA LEU A 113 14.09 -13.04 -49.85
C LEU A 113 14.43 -12.15 -48.64
N HIS A 114 15.10 -11.01 -48.85
CA HIS A 114 15.41 -10.08 -47.75
C HIS A 114 14.14 -9.40 -47.17
N PRO A 115 14.14 -8.94 -45.90
CA PRO A 115 12.91 -8.54 -45.18
C PRO A 115 12.07 -7.44 -45.83
N TYR A 116 12.69 -6.54 -46.59
CA TYR A 116 12.04 -5.39 -47.26
C TYR A 116 11.82 -5.62 -48.77
N SER A 117 11.77 -6.89 -49.21
CA SER A 117 11.58 -7.26 -50.61
C SER A 117 10.20 -6.87 -51.14
N ARG A 118 10.13 -6.56 -52.44
CA ARG A 118 8.85 -6.30 -53.13
C ARG A 118 8.26 -7.62 -53.63
N SER A 119 6.96 -7.61 -53.93
CA SER A 119 6.18 -8.82 -54.30
C SER A 119 6.65 -9.59 -55.55
N ASN A 120 7.57 -9.03 -56.35
CA ASN A 120 8.18 -9.66 -57.53
C ASN A 120 9.73 -9.79 -57.42
N SER A 121 10.31 -9.63 -56.23
CA SER A 121 11.77 -9.74 -56.02
C SER A 121 12.29 -11.18 -56.16
N THR A 122 13.59 -11.32 -56.47
CA THR A 122 14.28 -12.61 -56.63
C THR A 122 15.67 -12.57 -55.99
N SER A 123 15.98 -13.50 -55.09
CA SER A 123 17.35 -13.71 -54.61
C SER A 123 18.06 -14.78 -55.44
N PHE A 124 19.36 -14.94 -55.24
CA PHE A 124 20.22 -15.84 -56.04
C PHE A 124 21.12 -16.68 -55.13
N ILE A 125 21.25 -17.98 -55.42
CA ILE A 125 21.96 -18.96 -54.58
C ILE A 125 23.41 -19.17 -55.06
N PHE A 126 24.37 -18.82 -54.23
CA PHE A 126 25.81 -18.92 -54.49
C PHE A 126 26.45 -20.10 -53.72
N GLY A 127 27.47 -20.70 -54.32
CA GLY A 127 28.25 -21.82 -53.75
C GLY A 127 28.22 -23.13 -54.55
N SER A 128 27.35 -23.25 -55.57
CA SER A 128 27.19 -24.46 -56.40
C SER A 128 27.37 -24.23 -57.91
N HIS A 129 27.64 -23.00 -58.35
CA HIS A 129 27.80 -22.67 -59.77
C HIS A 129 29.16 -23.13 -60.32
N LYS A 130 29.23 -23.39 -61.63
CA LYS A 130 30.49 -23.66 -62.37
C LYS A 130 30.64 -22.63 -63.48
N ASN A 131 31.77 -21.92 -63.48
CA ASN A 131 32.21 -21.02 -64.55
C ASN A 131 31.15 -20.03 -65.04
N CYS A 132 30.54 -19.25 -64.13
CA CYS A 132 29.82 -18.03 -64.53
C CYS A 132 30.78 -17.08 -65.28
N PRO A 133 30.33 -16.41 -66.37
CA PRO A 133 31.16 -15.47 -67.10
C PRO A 133 31.47 -14.23 -66.26
N SER A 134 32.63 -13.61 -66.50
CA SER A 134 32.94 -12.30 -65.94
C SER A 134 32.11 -11.23 -66.62
N LEU A 135 31.50 -10.35 -65.83
CA LEU A 135 30.67 -9.26 -66.35
C LEU A 135 31.57 -8.10 -66.79
N GLN A 136 31.25 -7.43 -67.89
CA GLN A 136 31.83 -6.11 -68.17
C GLN A 136 31.34 -5.12 -67.11
N ALA A 137 32.25 -4.39 -66.47
CA ALA A 137 31.93 -3.40 -65.46
C ALA A 137 32.03 -1.99 -66.05
N PRO A 138 31.22 -1.02 -65.59
CA PRO A 138 31.47 0.37 -65.91
C PRO A 138 32.84 0.79 -65.35
N ARG A 139 33.52 1.70 -66.06
CA ARG A 139 34.67 2.41 -65.50
C ARG A 139 34.20 3.25 -64.32
N LEU A 140 34.93 3.16 -63.22
CA LEU A 140 34.65 3.92 -62.00
C LEU A 140 35.48 5.21 -61.99
N ALA A 141 34.89 6.27 -61.45
CA ALA A 141 35.61 7.46 -61.06
C ALA A 141 36.35 7.21 -59.73
N ALA A 142 36.98 8.26 -59.19
CA ALA A 142 37.48 8.25 -57.81
C ALA A 142 36.36 8.16 -56.75
N GLU A 143 35.09 8.12 -57.14
CA GLU A 143 33.95 7.84 -56.27
C GLU A 143 33.00 6.78 -56.84
N PHE A 144 32.40 5.99 -55.95
CA PHE A 144 31.34 5.02 -56.26
C PHE A 144 30.65 4.54 -54.98
N THR A 145 29.49 3.88 -55.12
CA THR A 145 28.84 3.17 -54.00
C THR A 145 28.42 1.77 -54.44
N LEU A 146 28.81 0.80 -53.62
CA LEU A 146 28.40 -0.60 -53.70
C LEU A 146 27.30 -0.84 -52.66
N ALA A 147 26.20 -1.51 -53.01
CA ALA A 147 25.14 -1.90 -52.06
C ALA A 147 24.60 -3.30 -52.41
N VAL A 148 24.39 -4.16 -51.42
CA VAL A 148 23.92 -5.55 -51.63
C VAL A 148 23.29 -6.16 -50.39
N TRP A 149 22.22 -6.93 -50.57
CA TRP A 149 21.69 -7.82 -49.54
C TRP A 149 22.38 -9.18 -49.61
N LEU A 150 22.89 -9.67 -48.48
CA LEU A 150 23.67 -10.89 -48.36
C LEU A 150 23.08 -11.81 -47.29
N LYS A 151 23.05 -13.12 -47.54
CA LYS A 151 22.72 -14.16 -46.55
C LYS A 151 23.87 -15.18 -46.50
N PRO A 152 24.96 -14.90 -45.77
CA PRO A 152 26.13 -15.79 -45.72
C PRO A 152 25.81 -17.09 -44.96
N GLU A 153 26.19 -18.24 -45.50
CA GLU A 153 25.92 -19.56 -44.88
C GLU A 153 27.19 -20.27 -44.38
N ARG A 154 28.38 -19.69 -44.57
CA ARG A 154 29.69 -20.24 -44.19
C ARG A 154 30.56 -19.18 -43.51
N GLY A 155 31.15 -19.49 -42.35
CA GLY A 155 31.90 -18.53 -41.54
C GLY A 155 33.34 -18.21 -42.00
N SER A 156 33.87 -18.91 -43.01
CA SER A 156 35.18 -18.61 -43.61
C SER A 156 35.15 -17.31 -44.43
N THR A 157 36.33 -16.77 -44.78
CA THR A 157 36.43 -15.66 -45.73
C THR A 157 35.78 -16.01 -47.08
N MET A 158 34.92 -15.12 -47.57
CA MET A 158 34.15 -15.26 -48.82
C MET A 158 34.27 -14.00 -49.66
N CYS A 159 34.57 -14.14 -50.94
CA CYS A 159 34.63 -13.02 -51.87
C CYS A 159 33.21 -12.62 -52.31
N VAL A 160 32.77 -11.41 -51.95
CA VAL A 160 31.48 -10.86 -52.39
C VAL A 160 31.59 -10.37 -53.83
N LEU A 161 32.64 -9.60 -54.13
CA LEU A 161 32.91 -9.06 -55.46
C LEU A 161 34.41 -8.79 -55.64
N GLU A 162 34.94 -9.11 -56.83
CA GLU A 162 36.30 -8.77 -57.26
C GLU A 162 36.23 -8.07 -58.63
N LYS A 163 36.69 -6.81 -58.72
CA LYS A 163 36.81 -6.06 -59.97
C LYS A 163 38.27 -6.09 -60.43
N THR A 164 38.50 -6.47 -61.68
CA THR A 164 39.84 -6.60 -62.27
C THR A 164 39.95 -5.82 -63.57
N ALA A 165 41.12 -5.24 -63.83
CA ALA A 165 41.48 -4.59 -65.10
C ALA A 165 42.83 -5.16 -65.55
N ASP A 166 42.98 -5.54 -66.82
CA ASP A 166 44.16 -6.21 -67.36
C ASP A 166 44.68 -7.39 -66.51
N GLY A 167 43.75 -8.16 -65.93
CA GLY A 167 44.03 -9.29 -65.04
C GLY A 167 44.48 -8.93 -63.62
N GLN A 168 44.48 -7.64 -63.26
CA GLN A 168 44.92 -7.13 -61.97
C GLN A 168 43.74 -6.59 -61.15
N ILE A 169 43.70 -6.87 -59.83
CA ILE A 169 42.66 -6.35 -58.93
C ILE A 169 42.68 -4.82 -58.91
N VAL A 170 41.52 -4.21 -59.21
CA VAL A 170 41.21 -2.78 -59.00
C VAL A 170 40.73 -2.60 -57.56
N PHE A 171 39.67 -3.34 -57.19
CA PHE A 171 39.26 -3.52 -55.80
C PHE A 171 38.58 -4.88 -55.58
N LYS A 172 38.55 -5.34 -54.34
CA LYS A 172 37.93 -6.61 -53.93
C LYS A 172 37.30 -6.47 -52.55
N VAL A 173 36.08 -6.98 -52.38
CA VAL A 173 35.35 -7.00 -51.10
C VAL A 173 35.18 -8.45 -50.65
N THR A 174 35.65 -8.77 -49.45
CA THR A 174 35.47 -10.08 -48.83
C THR A 174 34.88 -9.94 -47.43
N ILE A 175 34.08 -10.92 -47.00
CA ILE A 175 33.45 -10.96 -45.67
C ILE A 175 33.76 -12.26 -44.93
N SER A 176 33.56 -12.24 -43.62
CA SER A 176 33.61 -13.40 -42.72
C SER A 176 32.73 -13.14 -41.50
N GLU A 177 32.65 -14.08 -40.55
CA GLU A 177 31.95 -13.90 -39.27
C GLU A 177 32.56 -12.79 -38.37
N ARG A 178 33.81 -12.37 -38.62
CA ARG A 178 34.58 -11.48 -37.72
C ARG A 178 35.03 -10.18 -38.36
N GLU A 179 35.23 -10.17 -39.66
CA GLU A 179 35.85 -9.05 -40.38
C GLU A 179 35.41 -8.97 -41.85
N THR A 180 35.31 -7.73 -42.33
CA THR A 180 35.19 -7.37 -43.75
C THR A 180 36.54 -6.80 -44.20
N MET A 181 37.02 -7.26 -45.36
CA MET A 181 38.28 -6.80 -45.96
C MET A 181 38.01 -6.12 -47.30
N PHE A 182 38.61 -4.95 -47.51
CA PHE A 182 38.56 -4.18 -48.75
C PHE A 182 39.98 -4.02 -49.32
N TYR A 183 40.29 -4.76 -50.36
CA TYR A 183 41.55 -4.66 -51.10
C TYR A 183 41.38 -3.62 -52.20
N TYR A 184 42.39 -2.78 -52.45
CA TYR A 184 42.32 -1.72 -53.46
C TYR A 184 43.69 -1.45 -54.10
N ARG A 185 43.66 -0.92 -55.32
CA ARG A 185 44.84 -0.54 -56.11
C ARG A 185 44.83 0.95 -56.39
N THR A 186 46.01 1.55 -56.28
CA THR A 186 46.28 2.97 -56.59
C THR A 186 47.33 3.05 -57.70
N VAL A 187 47.78 4.25 -58.09
CA VAL A 187 48.91 4.40 -59.05
C VAL A 187 50.18 3.69 -58.54
N ASN A 188 50.31 3.55 -57.22
CA ASN A 188 51.43 2.90 -56.54
C ASN A 188 51.25 1.37 -56.37
N GLY A 189 50.31 0.76 -57.10
CA GLY A 189 50.03 -0.68 -57.07
C GLY A 189 49.00 -1.10 -56.02
N LEU A 190 48.92 -2.42 -55.77
CA LEU A 190 47.99 -3.00 -54.80
C LEU A 190 48.40 -2.61 -53.36
N GLN A 191 47.50 -1.97 -52.63
CA GLN A 191 47.76 -1.50 -51.26
C GLN A 191 47.38 -2.56 -50.21
N PRO A 192 47.89 -2.45 -48.97
CA PRO A 192 47.41 -3.25 -47.84
C PRO A 192 45.89 -3.08 -47.69
N PRO A 193 45.12 -4.17 -47.54
CA PRO A 193 43.66 -4.09 -47.48
C PRO A 193 43.19 -3.38 -46.20
N ILE A 194 42.12 -2.60 -46.34
CA ILE A 194 41.41 -2.04 -45.20
C ILE A 194 40.68 -3.19 -44.49
N LYS A 195 40.92 -3.31 -43.18
CA LYS A 195 40.34 -4.33 -42.31
C LYS A 195 39.34 -3.69 -41.35
N VAL A 196 38.06 -4.05 -41.52
CA VAL A 196 36.94 -3.60 -40.69
C VAL A 196 36.50 -4.78 -39.82
N MET A 197 36.53 -4.62 -38.50
CA MET A 197 36.08 -5.66 -37.57
C MET A 197 34.55 -5.59 -37.46
N THR A 198 33.86 -6.70 -37.76
CA THR A 198 32.40 -6.79 -37.80
C THR A 198 31.81 -7.85 -36.85
N PRO A 199 32.37 -8.08 -35.64
CA PRO A 199 31.93 -9.17 -34.76
C PRO A 199 30.47 -9.00 -34.36
N GLY A 200 29.66 -10.05 -34.55
CA GLY A 200 28.24 -10.04 -34.22
C GLY A 200 27.34 -9.23 -35.17
N ARG A 201 27.89 -8.51 -36.16
CA ARG A 201 27.12 -7.85 -37.22
C ARG A 201 26.87 -8.77 -38.42
N ILE A 202 27.90 -9.47 -38.91
CA ILE A 202 27.75 -10.41 -40.04
C ILE A 202 27.23 -11.75 -39.53
N LEU A 203 25.91 -11.86 -39.42
CA LEU A 203 25.22 -13.02 -38.85
C LEU A 203 24.96 -14.12 -39.89
N MET A 204 25.54 -15.30 -39.65
CA MET A 204 25.34 -16.47 -40.52
C MET A 204 23.87 -16.89 -40.58
N LYS A 205 23.43 -17.27 -41.79
CA LYS A 205 22.06 -17.67 -42.16
C LYS A 205 20.98 -16.60 -41.93
N LYS A 206 21.36 -15.35 -41.68
CA LYS A 206 20.45 -14.18 -41.66
C LYS A 206 20.75 -13.26 -42.83
N TRP A 207 19.74 -12.52 -43.27
CA TRP A 207 19.91 -11.44 -44.23
C TRP A 207 20.57 -10.24 -43.54
N ILE A 208 21.60 -9.70 -44.17
CA ILE A 208 22.23 -8.41 -43.84
C ILE A 208 22.30 -7.54 -45.09
N HIS A 209 22.33 -6.22 -44.93
CA HIS A 209 22.60 -5.27 -46.00
C HIS A 209 24.00 -4.68 -45.84
N LEU A 210 24.87 -4.90 -46.83
CA LEU A 210 26.22 -4.34 -46.86
C LEU A 210 26.27 -3.25 -47.92
N SER A 211 26.67 -2.04 -47.51
CA SER A 211 27.07 -0.98 -48.44
C SER A 211 28.50 -0.51 -48.18
N VAL A 212 29.21 -0.22 -49.26
CA VAL A 212 30.57 0.34 -49.25
C VAL A 212 30.58 1.57 -50.17
N GLN A 213 30.72 2.74 -49.55
CA GLN A 213 30.83 4.03 -50.22
C GLN A 213 32.31 4.39 -50.35
N VAL A 214 32.73 4.88 -51.51
CA VAL A 214 34.07 5.44 -51.74
C VAL A 214 33.93 6.85 -52.31
N HIS A 215 34.71 7.80 -51.78
CA HIS A 215 34.84 9.13 -52.35
C HIS A 215 36.30 9.63 -52.20
N GLU A 216 36.98 9.78 -53.33
CA GLU A 216 38.41 10.08 -53.48
C GLU A 216 39.34 9.13 -52.71
N THR A 217 39.66 9.46 -51.46
CA THR A 217 40.48 8.66 -50.54
C THR A 217 39.72 8.19 -49.31
N GLU A 218 38.44 8.51 -49.14
CA GLU A 218 37.63 7.99 -48.03
C GLU A 218 36.84 6.75 -48.46
N VAL A 219 36.82 5.73 -47.59
CA VAL A 219 35.91 4.57 -47.71
C VAL A 219 35.08 4.41 -46.44
N SER A 220 33.76 4.41 -46.59
CA SER A 220 32.78 4.23 -45.51
C SER A 220 32.03 2.90 -45.68
N PHE A 221 31.92 2.15 -44.59
CA PHE A 221 31.24 0.85 -44.54
C PHE A 221 29.95 0.97 -43.74
N PHE A 222 28.90 0.33 -44.23
CA PHE A 222 27.57 0.35 -43.65
C PHE A 222 27.06 -1.09 -43.58
N VAL A 223 26.58 -1.52 -42.41
CA VAL A 223 26.01 -2.85 -42.18
C VAL A 223 24.65 -2.66 -41.52
N ASP A 224 23.59 -3.07 -42.20
CA ASP A 224 22.19 -2.93 -41.75
C ASP A 224 21.75 -1.48 -41.51
N GLY A 225 22.21 -0.55 -42.37
CA GLY A 225 21.77 0.85 -42.40
C GLY A 225 22.81 1.82 -41.85
N LEU A 226 22.40 2.70 -40.94
CA LEU A 226 23.23 3.70 -40.28
C LEU A 226 23.32 3.41 -38.77
N GLU A 227 24.42 3.81 -38.16
CA GLU A 227 24.56 3.81 -36.69
C GLU A 227 23.80 4.98 -36.05
N GLU A 228 23.71 4.97 -34.72
CA GLU A 228 23.19 6.09 -33.93
C GLU A 228 23.93 7.40 -34.31
N ASN A 229 23.17 8.48 -34.51
CA ASN A 229 23.63 9.76 -35.10
C ASN A 229 23.92 9.75 -36.61
N SER A 230 23.33 8.81 -37.37
CA SER A 230 23.36 8.77 -38.85
C SER A 230 24.76 8.60 -39.48
N THR A 231 25.67 7.93 -38.77
CA THR A 231 27.03 7.64 -39.23
C THR A 231 27.15 6.29 -39.94
N ALA A 232 28.26 6.11 -40.66
CA ALA A 232 28.73 4.80 -41.09
C ALA A 232 29.15 3.92 -39.90
N PHE A 233 29.23 2.61 -40.12
CA PHE A 233 29.71 1.63 -39.14
C PHE A 233 31.24 1.72 -38.94
N ASP A 234 31.99 1.95 -40.02
CA ASP A 234 33.41 2.28 -40.00
C ASP A 234 33.71 3.25 -41.16
N THR A 235 34.73 4.10 -41.03
CA THR A 235 35.21 4.98 -42.12
C THR A 235 36.72 5.13 -42.03
N ARG A 236 37.40 4.91 -43.15
CA ARG A 236 38.86 4.84 -43.22
C ARG A 236 39.40 5.62 -44.41
N THR A 237 40.51 6.31 -44.19
CA THR A 237 41.26 6.95 -45.27
C THR A 237 42.15 5.92 -45.96
N LEU A 238 41.94 5.73 -47.25
CA LEU A 238 42.83 5.07 -48.20
C LEU A 238 44.14 5.88 -48.31
N ARG A 239 45.23 5.22 -48.67
CA ARG A 239 46.54 5.88 -48.83
C ARG A 239 46.60 6.86 -50.01
N ASP A 240 45.80 6.58 -51.03
CA ASP A 240 45.76 7.25 -52.33
C ASP A 240 44.49 6.73 -53.06
N SER A 241 44.07 7.43 -54.11
CA SER A 241 42.85 7.19 -54.88
C SER A 241 42.86 5.85 -55.65
N ILE A 242 41.68 5.25 -55.85
CA ILE A 242 41.53 3.97 -56.56
C ILE A 242 41.65 4.17 -58.08
N THR A 243 42.41 3.30 -58.76
CA THR A 243 42.69 3.42 -60.21
C THR A 243 42.04 2.34 -61.08
N ASP A 244 41.18 2.77 -62.02
CA ASP A 244 40.45 1.93 -62.98
C ASP A 244 40.69 2.41 -64.43
N SER A 245 41.93 2.30 -64.90
CA SER A 245 42.41 2.91 -66.16
C SER A 245 42.12 2.12 -67.44
N ALA A 246 41.82 0.82 -67.33
CA ALA A 246 41.69 -0.12 -68.45
C ALA A 246 40.27 -0.72 -68.54
N PRO A 247 39.93 -1.51 -69.58
CA PRO A 247 38.65 -2.23 -69.63
C PRO A 247 38.58 -3.25 -68.49
N SER A 248 37.61 -3.09 -67.59
CA SER A 248 37.53 -3.90 -66.37
C SER A 248 36.33 -4.83 -66.33
N THR A 249 36.53 -5.97 -65.67
CA THR A 249 35.52 -7.02 -65.48
C THR A 249 35.24 -7.22 -64.00
N VAL A 250 34.03 -7.69 -63.68
CA VAL A 250 33.58 -8.01 -62.33
C VAL A 250 33.26 -9.50 -62.21
N LEU A 251 33.78 -10.10 -61.16
CA LEU A 251 33.43 -11.42 -60.65
C LEU A 251 32.62 -11.24 -59.37
N ILE A 252 31.53 -12.00 -59.23
CA ILE A 252 30.61 -11.91 -58.09
C ILE A 252 30.55 -13.27 -57.41
N GLY A 253 30.69 -13.28 -56.08
CA GLY A 253 30.69 -14.52 -55.29
C GLY A 253 31.90 -15.44 -55.47
N GLN A 254 32.92 -15.03 -56.24
CA GLN A 254 34.18 -15.76 -56.44
C GLN A 254 35.37 -14.82 -56.63
N SER A 255 36.56 -15.23 -56.20
CA SER A 255 37.83 -14.55 -56.51
C SER A 255 38.40 -15.01 -57.87
N LEU A 256 39.28 -14.21 -58.50
CA LEU A 256 39.91 -14.59 -59.78
C LEU A 256 40.71 -15.91 -59.69
N ASN A 257 41.29 -16.19 -58.52
CA ASN A 257 42.05 -17.40 -58.24
C ASN A 257 41.19 -18.60 -57.81
N GLY A 258 39.86 -18.45 -57.70
CA GLY A 258 38.94 -19.49 -57.21
C GLY A 258 39.11 -19.87 -55.73
N SER A 259 40.00 -19.18 -55.00
CA SER A 259 40.36 -19.44 -53.60
C SER A 259 39.24 -19.16 -52.60
N GLU A 260 38.37 -18.20 -52.93
CA GLU A 260 37.34 -17.68 -52.04
C GLU A 260 36.01 -17.69 -52.78
N LEU A 261 35.13 -18.61 -52.39
CA LEU A 261 33.78 -18.74 -52.93
C LEU A 261 32.76 -18.32 -51.88
N PHE A 262 31.84 -17.43 -52.25
CA PHE A 262 30.68 -17.09 -51.43
C PHE A 262 29.68 -18.25 -51.42
N VAL A 263 29.21 -18.60 -50.24
CA VAL A 263 28.23 -19.67 -50.00
C VAL A 263 27.06 -19.07 -49.24
N GLY A 264 25.87 -19.12 -49.83
CA GLY A 264 24.66 -18.49 -49.29
C GLY A 264 23.86 -17.78 -50.38
N ARG A 265 23.12 -16.72 -50.05
CA ARG A 265 22.34 -15.95 -51.04
C ARG A 265 22.81 -14.51 -51.18
N MET A 266 22.56 -13.93 -52.36
CA MET A 266 22.62 -12.48 -52.60
C MET A 266 21.31 -11.99 -53.23
N GLN A 267 20.94 -10.73 -52.97
CA GLN A 267 19.80 -10.05 -53.58
C GLN A 267 20.14 -8.56 -53.76
N ASP A 268 19.47 -7.90 -54.72
CA ASP A 268 19.50 -6.43 -54.87
C ASP A 268 20.92 -5.82 -54.91
N PHE A 269 21.85 -6.47 -55.62
CA PHE A 269 23.22 -5.99 -55.78
C PHE A 269 23.27 -4.81 -56.77
N ARG A 270 23.54 -3.61 -56.27
CA ARG A 270 23.58 -2.35 -57.01
C ARG A 270 24.98 -1.71 -56.97
N LEU A 271 25.39 -1.15 -58.09
CA LEU A 271 26.61 -0.35 -58.22
C LEU A 271 26.26 1.03 -58.77
N TYR A 272 26.61 2.08 -58.01
CA TYR A 272 26.43 3.48 -58.35
C TYR A 272 27.79 4.09 -58.70
N ASN A 273 27.90 4.79 -59.84
CA ASN A 273 29.15 5.46 -60.27
C ASN A 273 29.39 6.81 -59.58
N VAL A 274 28.80 7.00 -58.39
CA VAL A 274 28.91 8.19 -57.53
C VAL A 274 28.85 7.74 -56.08
N SER A 275 29.33 8.58 -55.17
CA SER A 275 29.03 8.41 -53.75
C SER A 275 27.55 8.75 -53.45
N LEU A 276 26.93 7.89 -52.64
CA LEU A 276 25.57 8.09 -52.09
C LEU A 276 25.65 8.80 -50.74
N THR A 277 24.65 9.62 -50.44
CA THR A 277 24.49 10.22 -49.12
C THR A 277 24.02 9.19 -48.10
N ASN A 278 24.30 9.39 -46.81
CA ASN A 278 23.90 8.45 -45.75
C ASN A 278 22.37 8.25 -45.73
N ARG A 279 21.58 9.28 -46.10
CA ARG A 279 20.11 9.18 -46.28
C ARG A 279 19.71 8.26 -47.44
N GLU A 280 20.44 8.29 -48.56
CA GLU A 280 20.22 7.39 -49.70
C GLU A 280 20.67 5.95 -49.36
N ILE A 281 21.71 5.77 -48.54
CA ILE A 281 22.13 4.44 -48.06
C ILE A 281 21.08 3.85 -47.09
N LEU A 282 20.44 4.67 -46.27
CA LEU A 282 19.30 4.25 -45.45
C LEU A 282 18.05 3.96 -46.29
N GLU A 283 17.74 4.76 -47.32
CA GLU A 283 16.69 4.48 -48.32
C GLU A 283 16.85 3.10 -48.98
N LEU A 284 18.10 2.65 -49.22
CA LEU A 284 18.38 1.30 -49.75
C LEU A 284 18.19 0.16 -48.75
N PHE A 285 18.30 0.45 -47.44
CA PHE A 285 18.10 -0.54 -46.37
C PHE A 285 16.63 -0.65 -45.96
N SER A 286 15.98 0.47 -45.63
CA SER A 286 14.59 0.50 -45.14
C SER A 286 13.54 0.47 -46.26
N GLY A 287 13.89 0.97 -47.45
CA GLY A 287 12.94 1.32 -48.51
C GLY A 287 12.39 2.75 -48.42
N ASP A 288 12.64 3.47 -47.33
CA ASP A 288 12.11 4.81 -47.04
C ASP A 288 13.24 5.84 -46.84
N LEU A 289 13.22 6.92 -47.63
CA LEU A 289 14.13 8.05 -47.47
C LEU A 289 13.80 8.85 -46.19
N PRO A 290 14.73 9.03 -45.24
CA PRO A 290 14.47 9.80 -44.02
C PRO A 290 14.08 11.25 -44.33
N HIS A 291 12.91 11.70 -43.85
CA HIS A 291 12.44 13.07 -44.08
C HIS A 291 13.23 14.10 -43.25
N LEU A 292 13.33 15.34 -43.75
CA LEU A 292 13.98 16.47 -43.09
C LEU A 292 13.02 17.66 -43.06
N HIS A 293 13.14 18.54 -42.07
CA HIS A 293 12.30 19.74 -41.98
C HIS A 293 12.54 20.70 -43.16
N ILE A 294 13.82 20.99 -43.43
CA ILE A 294 14.23 21.93 -44.48
C ILE A 294 14.47 21.19 -45.81
N GLN A 295 13.78 21.59 -46.88
CA GLN A 295 13.94 21.09 -48.27
C GLN A 295 14.37 19.61 -48.35
N SER A 296 13.53 18.67 -47.88
CA SER A 296 13.95 17.27 -47.68
C SER A 296 14.48 16.57 -48.94
N HIS A 297 14.04 17.00 -50.12
CA HIS A 297 14.48 16.45 -51.40
C HIS A 297 15.96 16.73 -51.72
N CYS A 298 16.54 17.87 -51.28
CA CYS A 298 17.94 18.19 -51.58
C CYS A 298 18.91 17.23 -50.87
N ARG A 299 19.82 16.65 -51.65
CA ARG A 299 20.89 15.75 -51.22
C ARG A 299 22.15 16.53 -50.85
N CYS A 300 22.94 15.96 -49.94
CA CYS A 300 24.31 16.40 -49.70
C CYS A 300 25.24 16.07 -50.89
N PRO A 301 26.41 16.73 -51.01
CA PRO A 301 27.44 16.34 -51.97
C PRO A 301 28.21 15.10 -51.48
N GLY A 302 28.93 14.46 -52.40
CA GLY A 302 29.64 13.20 -52.15
C GLY A 302 30.69 13.23 -51.04
N SER A 303 31.42 14.35 -50.95
CA SER A 303 32.46 14.60 -49.94
C SER A 303 31.92 14.86 -48.54
N HIS A 304 30.61 15.15 -48.41
CA HIS A 304 29.97 15.48 -47.13
C HIS A 304 28.64 14.70 -47.02
N PRO A 305 28.66 13.35 -47.04
CA PRO A 305 27.46 12.55 -47.29
C PRO A 305 26.45 12.52 -46.13
N ARG A 306 26.84 13.00 -44.94
CA ARG A 306 26.04 13.04 -43.71
C ARG A 306 25.41 14.42 -43.54
N VAL A 307 24.10 14.47 -43.29
CA VAL A 307 23.42 15.72 -42.89
C VAL A 307 23.78 16.03 -41.44
N HIS A 308 24.06 17.29 -41.12
CA HIS A 308 24.35 17.72 -39.75
C HIS A 308 23.10 17.52 -38.87
N PRO A 309 23.17 16.80 -37.73
CA PRO A 309 21.99 16.40 -36.96
C PRO A 309 21.17 17.59 -36.46
N SER A 310 21.81 18.58 -35.84
CA SER A 310 21.13 19.74 -35.23
C SER A 310 20.84 20.90 -36.20
N VAL A 311 21.39 20.90 -37.43
CA VAL A 311 21.39 22.09 -38.31
C VAL A 311 21.25 21.62 -39.77
N GLN A 312 20.03 21.21 -40.15
CA GLN A 312 19.75 20.41 -41.36
C GLN A 312 20.05 21.10 -42.70
N GLN A 313 20.38 22.39 -42.70
CA GLN A 313 20.91 23.12 -43.86
C GLN A 313 22.36 22.72 -44.23
N TYR A 314 23.15 22.19 -43.28
CA TYR A 314 24.55 21.78 -43.51
C TYR A 314 24.74 20.27 -43.68
N CYS A 315 25.80 19.93 -44.40
CA CYS A 315 26.34 18.59 -44.59
C CYS A 315 27.77 18.52 -44.06
N ILE A 316 28.18 17.35 -43.56
CA ILE A 316 29.47 17.06 -42.94
C ILE A 316 30.05 15.71 -43.46
N PRO A 317 31.38 15.47 -43.42
CA PRO A 317 31.98 14.21 -43.83
C PRO A 317 31.55 13.02 -42.96
N ASN A 318 31.92 11.81 -43.38
CA ASN A 318 31.90 10.64 -42.50
C ASN A 318 33.20 10.60 -41.67
N GLY A 319 33.19 9.99 -40.48
CA GLY A 319 34.38 9.83 -39.63
C GLY A 319 34.96 11.09 -38.97
N VAL A 320 34.66 12.29 -39.48
CA VAL A 320 35.14 13.57 -38.93
C VAL A 320 34.18 14.13 -37.85
N GLU A 321 34.73 14.73 -36.80
CA GLU A 321 33.98 15.46 -35.76
C GLU A 321 33.40 16.78 -36.30
N ASP A 322 32.34 17.28 -35.67
CA ASP A 322 31.67 18.50 -36.11
C ASP A 322 32.49 19.76 -35.81
N THR A 323 33.10 20.34 -36.85
CA THR A 323 33.73 21.66 -36.78
C THR A 323 33.23 22.57 -37.90
N LEU A 324 33.22 23.87 -37.66
CA LEU A 324 32.76 24.88 -38.63
C LEU A 324 33.54 24.86 -39.97
N GLN A 325 34.74 24.27 -40.00
CA GLN A 325 35.57 24.19 -41.21
C GLN A 325 35.20 23.00 -42.12
N HIS A 326 34.43 22.03 -41.62
CA HIS A 326 34.02 20.82 -42.35
C HIS A 326 32.51 20.79 -42.65
N ARG A 327 31.87 21.97 -42.72
CA ARG A 327 30.45 22.13 -43.06
C ARG A 327 30.30 22.74 -44.44
N VAL A 328 29.50 22.11 -45.30
CA VAL A 328 29.06 22.68 -46.60
C VAL A 328 27.55 22.82 -46.62
N SER A 329 27.03 23.88 -47.25
CA SER A 329 25.58 24.04 -47.42
C SER A 329 25.03 22.93 -48.32
N ARG A 330 23.90 22.35 -47.92
CA ARG A 330 23.04 21.45 -48.71
C ARG A 330 22.09 22.22 -49.65
N LEU A 331 21.90 23.51 -49.36
CA LEU A 331 20.88 24.38 -49.94
C LEU A 331 21.52 25.48 -50.78
N ASN A 332 20.79 26.04 -51.73
CA ASN A 332 21.24 27.21 -52.48
C ASN A 332 21.29 28.44 -51.54
N PRO A 333 22.36 29.25 -51.51
CA PRO A 333 22.43 30.46 -50.68
C PRO A 333 21.34 31.49 -50.94
N GLU A 334 20.72 31.47 -52.13
CA GLU A 334 19.57 32.31 -52.49
C GLU A 334 18.24 31.52 -52.43
N ALA A 335 18.16 30.43 -51.64
CA ALA A 335 16.91 29.71 -51.36
C ALA A 335 16.21 30.27 -50.12
N HIS A 336 14.89 30.47 -50.21
CA HIS A 336 14.07 30.96 -49.09
C HIS A 336 12.82 30.08 -48.87
N PRO A 337 12.98 28.77 -48.56
CA PRO A 337 11.87 27.82 -48.38
C PRO A 337 10.98 28.18 -47.18
N LEU A 338 9.71 27.73 -47.22
CA LEU A 338 8.74 27.98 -46.14
C LEU A 338 9.20 27.43 -44.76
N SER A 339 10.01 26.38 -44.73
CA SER A 339 10.53 25.76 -43.50
C SER A 339 11.40 26.69 -42.65
N PHE A 340 11.98 27.75 -43.23
CA PHE A 340 12.79 28.73 -42.51
C PHE A 340 11.97 29.55 -41.49
N ILE A 341 10.63 29.56 -41.57
CA ILE A 341 9.82 30.23 -40.53
C ILE A 341 9.87 29.54 -39.16
N ASN A 342 10.37 28.30 -39.06
CA ASN A 342 10.36 27.53 -37.82
C ASN A 342 11.47 26.46 -37.76
N ASP A 343 12.65 26.73 -38.32
CA ASP A 343 13.82 25.84 -38.22
C ASP A 343 14.78 26.20 -37.06
N ASP A 344 14.34 27.09 -36.16
CA ASP A 344 15.08 27.54 -34.97
C ASP A 344 16.37 28.34 -35.27
N ASP A 345 16.57 28.82 -36.51
CA ASP A 345 17.72 29.65 -36.93
C ASP A 345 17.33 31.03 -37.48
N VAL A 346 17.41 32.04 -36.62
CA VAL A 346 17.15 33.47 -36.93
C VAL A 346 18.11 34.11 -37.96
N ALA A 347 19.13 33.38 -38.43
CA ALA A 347 19.97 33.82 -39.55
C ALA A 347 19.38 33.47 -40.93
N THR A 348 18.37 32.59 -40.97
CA THR A 348 17.61 32.29 -42.20
C THR A 348 16.42 33.25 -42.36
N SER A 349 15.74 33.19 -43.51
CA SER A 349 14.48 33.92 -43.72
C SER A 349 13.63 33.27 -44.81
N TRP A 350 12.37 32.98 -44.55
CA TRP A 350 11.40 32.71 -45.62
C TRP A 350 11.04 34.01 -46.34
N ILE A 351 10.86 33.94 -47.66
CA ILE A 351 10.49 35.07 -48.52
C ILE A 351 9.32 34.66 -49.44
N SER A 352 8.27 35.47 -49.45
CA SER A 352 7.13 35.26 -50.33
C SER A 352 7.47 35.58 -51.79
N HIS A 353 6.68 35.06 -52.73
CA HIS A 353 6.65 35.61 -54.08
C HIS A 353 6.34 37.12 -54.04
N VAL A 354 6.80 37.85 -55.06
CA VAL A 354 6.50 39.27 -55.25
C VAL A 354 5.09 39.42 -55.81
N PHE A 355 4.25 40.21 -55.12
CA PHE A 355 2.88 40.50 -55.53
C PHE A 355 2.86 41.54 -56.66
N THR A 356 2.26 41.20 -57.81
CA THR A 356 2.29 42.08 -58.99
C THR A 356 1.50 43.37 -58.77
N ASP A 357 0.44 43.31 -57.96
CA ASP A 357 -0.42 44.46 -57.66
C ASP A 357 -0.83 44.52 -56.17
N ILE A 358 -1.36 45.68 -55.78
CA ILE A 358 -1.76 46.00 -54.41
C ILE A 358 -3.04 45.25 -53.99
N THR A 359 -3.86 44.79 -54.93
CA THR A 359 -5.08 44.02 -54.63
C THR A 359 -4.73 42.60 -54.17
N GLN A 360 -3.76 41.94 -54.82
CA GLN A 360 -3.24 40.64 -54.40
C GLN A 360 -2.57 40.73 -53.02
N LEU A 361 -1.73 41.75 -52.79
CA LEU A 361 -1.13 42.02 -51.49
C LEU A 361 -2.18 42.28 -50.37
N ASN A 362 -3.37 42.77 -50.74
CA ASN A 362 -4.51 42.97 -49.85
C ASN A 362 -5.45 41.75 -49.73
N GLN A 363 -5.32 40.74 -50.60
CA GLN A 363 -5.86 39.39 -50.41
C GLN A 363 -4.99 38.58 -49.43
N GLY A 364 -3.70 38.89 -49.37
CA GLY A 364 -2.80 38.46 -48.30
C GLY A 364 -2.34 37.00 -48.37
N VAL A 365 -1.75 36.53 -47.27
CA VAL A 365 -1.17 35.18 -47.13
C VAL A 365 -1.62 34.59 -45.81
N ALA A 366 -2.02 33.31 -45.81
CA ALA A 366 -2.25 32.53 -44.59
C ALA A 366 -1.19 31.42 -44.44
N ILE A 367 -0.27 31.61 -43.49
CA ILE A 367 0.64 30.56 -43.00
C ILE A 367 -0.12 29.73 -41.96
N SER A 368 -0.04 28.40 -42.01
CA SER A 368 -0.59 27.51 -40.99
C SER A 368 0.47 26.50 -40.52
N ILE A 369 0.71 26.48 -39.21
CA ILE A 369 1.66 25.61 -38.50
C ILE A 369 0.82 24.55 -37.78
N ASP A 370 1.10 23.28 -38.08
CA ASP A 370 0.48 22.14 -37.40
C ASP A 370 1.40 21.70 -36.26
N LEU A 371 0.92 21.67 -35.02
CA LEU A 371 1.75 21.21 -33.89
C LEU A 371 1.84 19.67 -33.86
N GLU A 372 1.09 18.97 -34.73
CA GLU A 372 1.13 17.55 -35.12
C GLU A 372 0.93 16.48 -34.04
N ASN A 373 1.32 16.76 -32.81
CA ASN A 373 1.53 15.77 -31.77
C ASN A 373 0.56 15.99 -30.59
N GLY A 374 -0.44 16.86 -30.70
CA GLY A 374 -1.50 17.03 -29.69
C GLY A 374 -1.73 18.47 -29.23
N GLN A 375 -2.39 18.62 -28.07
CA GLN A 375 -2.82 19.89 -27.49
C GLN A 375 -1.73 20.54 -26.63
N TYR A 376 -1.15 21.64 -27.11
CA TYR A 376 -0.17 22.41 -26.37
C TYR A 376 -0.82 23.60 -25.64
N GLN A 377 -0.37 23.89 -24.42
CA GLN A 377 -0.60 25.19 -23.79
C GLN A 377 0.43 26.18 -24.36
N VAL A 378 -0.03 27.13 -25.16
CA VAL A 378 0.77 28.22 -25.72
C VAL A 378 0.72 29.41 -24.77
N PHE A 379 1.83 30.11 -24.61
CA PHE A 379 1.95 31.28 -23.74
C PHE A 379 2.30 32.54 -24.52
N GLN A 380 3.13 32.43 -25.56
CA GLN A 380 3.55 33.54 -26.40
C GLN A 380 3.79 33.08 -27.84
N ILE A 381 3.41 33.91 -28.81
CA ILE A 381 3.78 33.76 -30.23
C ILE A 381 4.55 35.01 -30.65
N THR A 382 5.77 34.84 -31.14
CA THR A 382 6.63 35.92 -31.64
C THR A 382 6.84 35.74 -33.14
N ILE A 383 6.66 36.80 -33.91
CA ILE A 383 6.90 36.82 -35.37
C ILE A 383 7.98 37.85 -35.64
N ARG A 384 9.08 37.44 -36.27
CA ARG A 384 10.21 38.32 -36.61
C ARG A 384 10.25 38.54 -38.12
N PHE A 385 9.96 39.76 -38.59
CA PHE A 385 9.87 40.08 -40.02
C PHE A 385 11.19 40.65 -40.58
N SER A 386 11.75 40.03 -41.62
CA SER A 386 12.84 40.59 -42.44
C SER A 386 12.35 41.73 -43.35
N SER A 387 11.08 41.67 -43.77
CA SER A 387 10.37 42.73 -44.50
C SER A 387 9.79 43.79 -43.55
N PRO A 388 9.22 44.89 -44.07
CA PRO A 388 8.31 45.71 -43.29
C PRO A 388 7.13 44.88 -42.76
N GLN A 389 6.56 45.32 -41.64
CA GLN A 389 5.40 44.66 -41.04
C GLN A 389 4.12 44.83 -41.90
N PRO A 390 3.18 43.87 -41.89
CA PRO A 390 1.92 43.99 -42.61
C PRO A 390 1.03 45.12 -42.06
N VAL A 391 0.14 45.68 -42.88
CA VAL A 391 -0.79 46.74 -42.43
C VAL A 391 -1.80 46.21 -41.41
N ALA A 392 -2.18 44.94 -41.55
CA ALA A 392 -2.98 44.19 -40.60
C ALA A 392 -2.58 42.71 -40.59
N MET A 393 -2.73 42.06 -39.44
CA MET A 393 -2.66 40.61 -39.34
C MET A 393 -3.74 40.04 -38.39
N ARG A 394 -3.97 38.74 -38.54
CA ARG A 394 -4.90 37.95 -37.73
C ARG A 394 -4.20 36.64 -37.34
N ILE A 395 -4.22 36.29 -36.06
CA ILE A 395 -3.82 34.98 -35.55
C ILE A 395 -5.11 34.19 -35.27
N GLN A 396 -5.18 32.95 -35.76
CA GLN A 396 -6.25 31.99 -35.53
C GLN A 396 -5.67 30.69 -34.96
N ARG A 397 -6.51 29.89 -34.31
CA ARG A 397 -6.14 28.58 -33.76
C ARG A 397 -7.21 27.51 -33.99
N LYS A 398 -6.84 26.25 -33.74
CA LYS A 398 -7.75 25.15 -33.42
C LYS A 398 -7.47 24.59 -32.03
N LYS A 399 -8.53 24.22 -31.31
CA LYS A 399 -8.43 23.47 -30.03
C LYS A 399 -8.20 21.98 -30.22
N ALA A 400 -8.63 21.44 -31.36
CA ALA A 400 -8.44 20.05 -31.78
C ALA A 400 -8.55 19.99 -33.31
N ASP A 401 -8.00 18.97 -33.96
CA ASP A 401 -7.78 19.01 -35.42
C ASP A 401 -9.08 19.04 -36.24
N LYS A 402 -10.17 18.52 -35.66
CA LYS A 402 -11.54 18.56 -36.19
C LYS A 402 -12.32 19.84 -35.82
N SER A 403 -11.77 20.73 -34.98
CA SER A 403 -12.43 21.99 -34.64
C SER A 403 -12.42 22.96 -35.82
N LEU A 404 -13.38 23.88 -35.80
CA LEU A 404 -13.31 25.09 -36.62
C LEU A 404 -12.11 25.95 -36.19
N TRP A 405 -11.75 26.90 -37.05
CA TRP A 405 -10.76 27.93 -36.74
C TRP A 405 -11.41 29.01 -35.88
N GLU A 406 -10.87 29.22 -34.68
CA GLU A 406 -11.22 30.36 -33.82
C GLU A 406 -10.22 31.50 -34.05
N ASP A 407 -10.68 32.74 -34.12
CA ASP A 407 -9.80 33.90 -34.06
C ASP A 407 -9.20 34.03 -32.65
N TRP A 408 -7.91 34.36 -32.57
CA TRP A 408 -7.16 34.39 -31.31
C TRP A 408 -6.66 35.78 -30.94
N GLN A 409 -6.17 36.52 -31.94
CA GLN A 409 -5.72 37.91 -31.81
C GLN A 409 -5.77 38.65 -33.15
N TYR A 410 -6.16 39.92 -33.13
CA TYR A 410 -6.04 40.82 -34.27
C TYR A 410 -4.96 41.89 -34.01
N PHE A 411 -4.29 42.31 -35.08
CA PHE A 411 -3.41 43.48 -35.10
C PHE A 411 -3.66 44.32 -36.36
N ALA A 412 -3.52 45.65 -36.26
CA ALA A 412 -3.59 46.56 -37.42
C ALA A 412 -2.97 47.94 -37.13
N ARG A 413 -2.63 48.71 -38.17
CA ARG A 413 -2.40 50.18 -38.03
C ARG A 413 -3.68 50.93 -37.63
N ASN A 414 -4.83 50.43 -38.05
CA ASN A 414 -6.17 50.90 -37.66
C ASN A 414 -7.11 49.69 -37.62
N CYS A 415 -7.59 49.34 -36.42
CA CYS A 415 -8.45 48.18 -36.17
C CYS A 415 -9.85 48.27 -36.80
N SER A 416 -10.23 49.43 -37.32
CA SER A 416 -11.45 49.61 -38.15
C SER A 416 -11.44 48.69 -39.38
N VAL A 417 -10.26 48.25 -39.86
CA VAL A 417 -10.11 47.25 -40.94
C VAL A 417 -10.71 45.87 -40.59
N TRP A 418 -10.90 45.60 -39.30
CA TRP A 418 -11.54 44.42 -38.73
C TRP A 418 -12.91 44.74 -38.08
N GLY A 419 -13.39 45.99 -38.18
CA GLY A 419 -14.59 46.46 -37.47
C GLY A 419 -14.39 46.67 -35.96
N MET A 420 -13.15 46.68 -35.47
CA MET A 420 -12.81 46.71 -34.03
C MET A 420 -12.24 48.08 -33.61
N LYS A 421 -12.40 48.43 -32.33
CA LYS A 421 -11.71 49.59 -31.73
C LYS A 421 -10.22 49.29 -31.55
N ASN A 422 -9.35 50.28 -31.78
CA ASN A 422 -7.93 50.18 -31.47
C ASN A 422 -7.74 49.92 -29.97
N ASN A 423 -6.94 48.91 -29.60
CA ASN A 423 -6.59 48.56 -28.22
C ASN A 423 -7.82 48.34 -27.31
N GLY A 424 -8.88 47.76 -27.87
CA GLY A 424 -10.13 47.47 -27.16
C GLY A 424 -9.95 46.62 -25.89
N ASP A 425 -10.88 46.77 -24.96
CA ASP A 425 -10.86 46.10 -23.66
C ASP A 425 -11.14 44.59 -23.73
N LEU A 426 -10.76 43.86 -22.68
CA LEU A 426 -10.99 42.43 -22.54
C LEU A 426 -11.99 42.20 -21.40
N GLU A 427 -13.26 41.98 -21.75
CA GLU A 427 -14.34 41.79 -20.76
C GLU A 427 -14.24 40.43 -20.05
N ASN A 428 -13.77 39.39 -20.75
CA ASN A 428 -13.75 38.01 -20.29
C ASN A 428 -12.38 37.35 -20.56
N PRO A 429 -12.02 36.25 -19.85
CA PRO A 429 -10.76 35.54 -20.07
C PRO A 429 -10.56 35.04 -21.51
N ASN A 430 -11.64 34.78 -22.25
CA ASN A 430 -11.64 34.34 -23.64
C ASN A 430 -11.84 35.48 -24.68
N SER A 431 -11.90 36.75 -24.26
CA SER A 431 -12.13 37.88 -25.17
C SER A 431 -10.97 38.07 -26.16
N VAL A 432 -11.30 38.51 -27.37
CA VAL A 432 -10.34 38.85 -28.43
C VAL A 432 -10.56 40.32 -28.81
N ASN A 433 -9.48 41.10 -28.80
CA ASN A 433 -9.48 42.49 -29.23
C ASN A 433 -8.64 42.67 -30.51
N CYS A 434 -8.44 43.91 -30.92
CA CYS A 434 -7.42 44.26 -31.91
C CYS A 434 -6.41 45.23 -31.29
N LEU A 435 -5.13 44.87 -31.38
CA LEU A 435 -4.00 45.68 -30.93
C LEU A 435 -3.50 46.56 -32.06
N GLN A 436 -3.22 47.82 -31.75
CA GLN A 436 -2.68 48.77 -32.71
C GLN A 436 -1.16 48.59 -32.83
N PHE A 437 -0.63 48.49 -34.06
CA PHE A 437 0.82 48.54 -34.26
C PHE A 437 1.39 49.90 -33.83
N PRO A 438 2.63 49.95 -33.30
CA PRO A 438 3.27 51.20 -32.91
C PRO A 438 3.42 52.17 -34.10
N ASP A 439 3.47 53.47 -33.80
CA ASP A 439 3.55 54.51 -34.84
C ASP A 439 4.84 54.45 -35.64
N PHE A 440 5.96 54.11 -35.00
CA PHE A 440 7.22 53.78 -35.64
C PHE A 440 7.30 52.27 -35.92
N ILE A 441 7.35 51.89 -37.20
CA ILE A 441 7.57 50.51 -37.65
C ILE A 441 8.96 50.43 -38.29
N PRO A 442 9.86 49.53 -37.87
CA PRO A 442 11.11 49.29 -38.56
C PRO A 442 10.84 48.61 -39.91
N PHE A 443 11.57 49.02 -40.95
CA PHE A 443 11.42 48.48 -42.30
C PHE A 443 12.07 47.09 -42.49
N SER A 444 12.88 46.64 -41.53
CA SER A 444 13.54 45.34 -41.51
C SER A 444 13.78 44.87 -40.07
N HIS A 445 13.71 43.56 -39.82
CA HIS A 445 13.87 42.89 -38.51
C HIS A 445 12.91 43.43 -37.44
N GLY A 446 11.64 43.61 -37.82
CA GLY A 446 10.58 44.08 -36.94
C GLY A 446 9.83 42.95 -36.25
N ASN A 447 9.79 42.96 -34.91
CA ASN A 447 9.09 41.94 -34.13
C ASN A 447 7.61 42.29 -33.91
N VAL A 448 6.74 41.28 -33.95
CA VAL A 448 5.35 41.34 -33.45
C VAL A 448 5.17 40.20 -32.45
N THR A 449 4.85 40.55 -31.20
CA THR A 449 4.65 39.59 -30.11
C THR A 449 3.19 39.57 -29.69
N PHE A 450 2.61 38.37 -29.60
CA PHE A 450 1.34 38.09 -28.93
C PHE A 450 1.64 37.27 -27.68
N ASP A 451 1.60 37.91 -26.51
CA ASP A 451 1.47 37.24 -25.23
C ASP A 451 -0.03 36.99 -24.97
N LEU A 452 -0.38 35.78 -24.56
CA LEU A 452 -1.77 35.37 -24.36
C LEU A 452 -2.32 35.81 -23.01
N LEU A 453 -1.45 35.98 -22.00
CA LEU A 453 -1.78 36.52 -20.67
C LEU A 453 -1.80 38.05 -20.70
N THR A 454 -0.83 38.69 -21.37
CA THR A 454 -0.77 40.15 -21.53
C THR A 454 -1.03 40.61 -22.97
N SER A 455 -2.23 41.15 -23.21
CA SER A 455 -2.64 41.74 -24.49
C SER A 455 -2.02 43.13 -24.64
N GLY A 456 -0.72 43.19 -24.92
CA GLY A 456 0.05 44.43 -24.99
C GLY A 456 0.25 45.01 -23.59
N GLN A 457 -0.40 46.13 -23.27
CA GLN A 457 -0.36 46.72 -21.91
C GLN A 457 -1.52 46.28 -21.00
N LYS A 458 -2.50 45.52 -21.52
CA LYS A 458 -3.68 45.07 -20.76
C LYS A 458 -3.53 43.60 -20.34
N HIS A 459 -3.53 43.35 -19.03
CA HIS A 459 -3.57 42.00 -18.49
C HIS A 459 -4.96 41.38 -18.73
N ARG A 460 -5.01 40.09 -19.05
CA ARG A 460 -6.25 39.36 -19.32
C ARG A 460 -7.00 39.03 -18.01
N PRO A 461 -8.34 39.11 -17.96
CA PRO A 461 -9.10 38.72 -16.77
C PRO A 461 -8.76 37.28 -16.34
N GLY A 462 -8.35 37.12 -15.07
CA GLY A 462 -7.96 35.83 -14.50
C GLY A 462 -6.49 35.42 -14.67
N ASP A 463 -5.62 36.27 -15.24
CA ASP A 463 -4.17 36.00 -15.36
C ASP A 463 -3.51 35.66 -14.01
N TYR A 464 -3.70 36.51 -13.00
CA TYR A 464 -3.18 36.32 -11.63
C TYR A 464 -3.63 35.00 -10.96
N ASP A 465 -4.68 34.34 -11.47
CA ASP A 465 -5.13 33.01 -11.03
C ASP A 465 -5.41 32.07 -12.22
N PHE A 466 -4.45 32.02 -13.15
CA PHE A 466 -4.47 31.15 -14.33
C PHE A 466 -4.87 29.70 -14.02
N TYR A 467 -4.41 29.15 -12.90
CA TYR A 467 -4.57 27.73 -12.56
C TYR A 467 -5.98 27.36 -12.11
N ASN A 468 -6.75 28.30 -11.56
CA ASN A 468 -8.17 28.09 -11.27
C ASN A 468 -9.08 28.54 -12.44
N SER A 469 -8.59 29.39 -13.34
CA SER A 469 -9.34 29.87 -14.52
C SER A 469 -9.36 28.84 -15.67
N SER A 470 -10.35 27.96 -15.66
CA SER A 470 -10.57 26.95 -16.72
C SER A 470 -10.75 27.55 -18.11
N LEU A 471 -11.50 28.66 -18.22
CA LEU A 471 -11.69 29.41 -19.48
C LEU A 471 -10.37 29.94 -20.05
N LEU A 472 -9.43 30.35 -19.20
CA LEU A 472 -8.13 30.85 -19.63
C LEU A 472 -7.20 29.71 -20.09
N GLN A 473 -7.20 28.58 -19.37
CA GLN A 473 -6.50 27.36 -19.78
C GLN A 473 -7.02 26.83 -21.12
N GLU A 474 -8.33 26.84 -21.35
CA GLU A 474 -8.92 26.50 -22.65
C GLU A 474 -8.54 27.54 -23.72
N PHE A 475 -8.53 28.84 -23.42
CA PHE A 475 -8.11 29.91 -24.33
C PHE A 475 -6.64 29.79 -24.78
N MET A 476 -5.77 29.24 -23.93
CA MET A 476 -4.34 29.04 -24.22
C MET A 476 -4.02 27.70 -24.91
N THR A 477 -5.01 26.83 -25.11
CA THR A 477 -4.81 25.51 -25.73
C THR A 477 -4.88 25.57 -27.28
N ALA A 478 -3.94 24.93 -27.98
CA ALA A 478 -3.97 24.78 -29.44
C ALA A 478 -3.38 23.45 -29.96
N THR A 479 -3.87 22.96 -31.11
CA THR A 479 -3.21 21.92 -31.94
C THR A 479 -2.70 22.45 -33.28
N GLN A 480 -3.36 23.45 -33.86
CA GLN A 480 -2.95 24.10 -35.10
C GLN A 480 -3.07 25.62 -34.95
N ILE A 481 -2.12 26.36 -35.52
CA ILE A 481 -2.04 27.83 -35.46
C ILE A 481 -1.98 28.36 -36.88
N ARG A 482 -2.66 29.47 -37.15
CA ARG A 482 -2.67 30.14 -38.46
C ARG A 482 -2.42 31.63 -38.31
N LEU A 483 -1.52 32.16 -39.12
CA LEU A 483 -1.15 33.57 -39.16
C LEU A 483 -1.52 34.11 -40.55
N TYR A 484 -2.38 35.12 -40.59
CA TYR A 484 -2.84 35.76 -41.82
C TYR A 484 -2.30 37.18 -41.91
N PHE A 485 -1.51 37.48 -42.94
CA PHE A 485 -0.90 38.79 -43.20
C PHE A 485 -1.62 39.52 -44.34
N ARG A 486 -1.81 40.83 -44.22
CA ARG A 486 -2.56 41.66 -45.18
C ARG A 486 -1.95 43.04 -45.37
N GLY A 487 -1.64 43.41 -46.63
CA GLY A 487 -0.95 44.64 -46.97
C GLY A 487 0.50 44.68 -46.47
N LEU A 488 1.27 45.70 -46.85
CA LEU A 488 2.58 46.04 -46.30
C LEU A 488 2.61 47.54 -45.98
N PHE A 489 3.26 47.94 -44.89
CA PHE A 489 3.35 49.35 -44.52
C PHE A 489 4.49 50.08 -45.25
N TYR A 490 4.13 51.12 -46.01
CA TYR A 490 5.07 52.09 -46.57
C TYR A 490 4.51 53.51 -46.37
N PRO A 491 5.35 54.52 -46.03
CA PRO A 491 4.90 55.91 -45.93
C PRO A 491 4.44 56.45 -47.30
N ALA A 492 3.30 57.14 -47.31
CA ALA A 492 2.66 57.66 -48.54
C ALA A 492 3.48 58.74 -49.31
N TRP A 493 4.61 59.18 -48.77
CA TRP A 493 5.45 60.25 -49.31
C TRP A 493 6.52 59.76 -50.30
N HIS A 494 6.67 58.45 -50.52
CA HIS A 494 7.70 57.87 -51.39
C HIS A 494 7.12 56.84 -52.37
N THR A 495 7.58 56.87 -53.63
CA THR A 495 7.33 55.83 -54.63
C THR A 495 8.20 54.61 -54.37
N VAL A 496 7.58 53.44 -54.18
CA VAL A 496 8.27 52.17 -53.86
C VAL A 496 8.25 51.24 -55.09
N ASP A 497 9.38 50.61 -55.42
CA ASP A 497 9.44 49.60 -56.50
C ASP A 497 8.49 48.44 -56.19
N SER A 498 7.71 48.02 -57.18
CA SER A 498 6.87 46.82 -57.15
C SER A 498 7.56 45.57 -56.58
N ARG A 499 8.86 45.40 -56.78
CA ARG A 499 9.66 44.25 -56.33
C ARG A 499 10.00 44.27 -54.82
N HIS A 500 9.64 45.33 -54.09
CA HIS A 500 9.58 45.32 -52.62
C HIS A 500 8.28 44.70 -52.06
N ARG A 501 7.26 44.43 -52.89
CA ARG A 501 5.96 43.90 -52.44
C ARG A 501 6.03 42.39 -52.15
N TYR A 502 6.64 42.02 -51.04
CA TYR A 502 6.71 40.64 -50.55
C TYR A 502 6.74 40.61 -49.02
N TYR A 503 6.33 39.49 -48.43
CA TYR A 503 6.51 39.21 -47.00
C TYR A 503 7.82 38.45 -46.79
N ALA A 504 8.60 38.82 -45.79
CA ALA A 504 9.73 38.01 -45.34
C ALA A 504 9.75 37.89 -43.81
N VAL A 505 10.04 36.69 -43.34
CA VAL A 505 9.98 36.29 -41.93
C VAL A 505 11.27 35.54 -41.60
N ASP A 506 12.02 36.05 -40.62
CA ASP A 506 13.20 35.39 -40.06
C ASP A 506 12.76 34.15 -39.26
N GLU A 507 11.76 34.30 -38.37
CA GLU A 507 11.31 33.23 -37.48
C GLU A 507 9.87 33.45 -36.95
N ILE A 508 9.18 32.36 -36.60
CA ILE A 508 7.89 32.33 -35.87
C ILE A 508 8.04 31.43 -34.63
N THR A 509 8.50 32.02 -33.53
CA THR A 509 8.64 31.33 -32.24
C THR A 509 7.27 31.12 -31.60
N ILE A 510 6.92 29.88 -31.25
CA ILE A 510 5.69 29.55 -30.50
C ILE A 510 6.11 28.96 -29.15
N ILE A 511 6.14 29.81 -28.11
CA ILE A 511 6.51 29.41 -26.76
C ILE A 511 5.32 28.72 -26.08
N GLY A 512 5.50 27.47 -25.69
CA GLY A 512 4.47 26.66 -25.06
C GLY A 512 5.00 25.41 -24.39
N ARG A 513 4.07 24.56 -23.90
CA ARG A 513 4.37 23.28 -23.25
C ARG A 513 3.26 22.26 -23.52
N CYS A 514 3.57 20.97 -23.33
CA CYS A 514 2.55 19.91 -23.31
C CYS A 514 1.55 20.16 -22.18
N GLN A 515 0.25 19.95 -22.42
CA GLN A 515 -0.73 19.87 -21.33
C GLN A 515 -0.58 18.54 -20.61
N CYS A 516 -0.09 18.60 -19.36
CA CYS A 516 0.13 17.46 -18.46
C CYS A 516 -0.51 17.68 -17.07
N HIS A 517 -1.47 18.61 -16.95
CA HIS A 517 -2.27 18.88 -15.74
C HIS A 517 -1.48 19.18 -14.45
N GLY A 518 -0.19 19.55 -14.53
CA GLY A 518 0.64 19.77 -13.34
C GLY A 518 1.17 18.51 -12.67
N HIS A 519 1.17 17.38 -13.40
CA HIS A 519 1.57 16.06 -12.92
C HIS A 519 2.79 15.47 -13.64
N ALA A 520 3.53 16.24 -14.46
CA ALA A 520 4.72 15.76 -15.19
C ALA A 520 5.72 16.89 -15.54
N GLU A 521 7.03 16.67 -15.34
CA GLU A 521 8.08 17.62 -15.76
C GLU A 521 8.42 17.49 -17.26
N THR A 522 8.08 16.36 -17.90
CA THR A 522 8.48 16.08 -19.28
C THR A 522 7.37 15.37 -20.06
N CYS A 523 7.45 15.47 -21.39
CA CYS A 523 6.55 14.79 -22.32
C CYS A 523 7.34 14.24 -23.51
N ASP A 524 7.11 12.99 -23.86
CA ASP A 524 7.59 12.40 -25.11
C ASP A 524 6.79 12.98 -26.28
N ARG A 525 7.42 13.93 -26.99
CA ARG A 525 6.86 14.59 -28.17
C ARG A 525 7.08 13.80 -29.46
N THR A 526 7.75 12.65 -29.45
CA THR A 526 7.94 11.83 -30.66
C THR A 526 6.67 11.07 -31.03
N ARG A 527 5.84 10.75 -30.03
CA ARG A 527 4.54 10.07 -30.19
C ARG A 527 3.47 11.02 -30.73
N ARG A 528 2.45 10.45 -31.39
CA ARG A 528 1.24 11.16 -31.85
C ARG A 528 -0.01 10.42 -31.33
N PRO A 529 -0.75 10.98 -30.35
CA PRO A 529 -0.42 12.18 -29.57
C PRO A 529 0.84 11.99 -28.70
N TYR A 530 1.39 13.10 -28.20
CA TYR A 530 2.48 13.12 -27.23
C TYR A 530 2.05 12.38 -25.96
N GLN A 531 3.03 11.89 -25.20
CA GLN A 531 2.78 11.23 -23.92
C GLN A 531 3.51 11.95 -22.79
N CYS A 532 2.78 12.55 -21.85
CA CYS A 532 3.34 13.06 -20.61
C CYS A 532 3.94 11.91 -19.79
N LEU A 533 5.11 12.14 -19.22
CA LEU A 533 5.76 11.19 -18.31
C LEU A 533 5.26 11.49 -16.88
N CYS A 534 4.08 10.96 -16.56
CA CYS A 534 3.39 11.24 -15.30
C CYS A 534 4.26 10.87 -14.09
N SER A 535 4.38 11.82 -13.16
CA SER A 535 5.22 11.67 -11.96
C SER A 535 4.70 10.52 -11.11
N PRO A 536 5.55 9.57 -10.66
CA PRO A 536 5.10 8.44 -9.85
C PRO A 536 4.47 8.89 -8.53
N HIS A 537 4.86 10.05 -8.00
CA HIS A 537 4.31 10.64 -6.78
C HIS A 537 2.94 11.32 -6.97
N SER A 538 2.53 11.57 -8.22
CA SER A 538 1.21 12.15 -8.52
C SER A 538 0.08 11.12 -8.46
N PHE A 539 0.41 9.84 -8.68
CA PHE A 539 -0.54 8.74 -8.86
C PHE A 539 -1.61 9.05 -9.93
N THR A 540 -1.15 9.59 -11.07
CA THR A 540 -1.97 9.88 -12.25
C THR A 540 -1.53 9.06 -13.46
N GLU A 541 -2.45 8.89 -14.42
CA GLU A 541 -2.21 8.10 -15.63
C GLU A 541 -2.95 8.66 -16.87
N GLY A 542 -2.81 7.95 -18.00
CA GLY A 542 -3.26 8.40 -19.32
C GLY A 542 -2.26 9.33 -20.01
N PRO A 543 -2.45 9.63 -21.31
CA PRO A 543 -1.43 10.32 -22.14
C PRO A 543 -1.13 11.77 -21.70
N GLN A 544 -2.04 12.39 -20.95
CA GLN A 544 -1.91 13.76 -20.43
C GLN A 544 -1.92 13.82 -18.89
N CYS A 545 -1.80 12.69 -18.18
CA CYS A 545 -1.90 12.63 -16.72
C CYS A 545 -3.24 13.20 -16.19
N GLY A 546 -4.32 12.99 -16.94
CA GLY A 546 -5.63 13.63 -16.76
C GLY A 546 -6.64 12.85 -15.91
N ARG A 547 -6.21 11.76 -15.27
CA ARG A 547 -7.01 10.97 -14.32
C ARG A 547 -6.10 10.33 -13.27
N CYS A 548 -6.66 10.00 -12.10
CA CYS A 548 -5.96 9.23 -11.08
C CYS A 548 -5.79 7.76 -11.48
N SER A 549 -4.76 7.11 -10.96
CA SER A 549 -4.57 5.65 -11.04
C SER A 549 -5.71 4.91 -10.31
N PRO A 550 -6.05 3.65 -10.66
CA PRO A 550 -7.32 3.03 -10.22
C PRO A 550 -7.55 2.95 -8.71
N LEU A 551 -6.51 2.79 -7.89
CA LEU A 551 -6.61 2.77 -6.41
C LEU A 551 -6.47 4.15 -5.73
N TYR A 552 -6.42 5.24 -6.49
CA TYR A 552 -6.08 6.58 -6.00
C TYR A 552 -7.24 7.60 -6.14
N ASN A 553 -8.47 7.11 -6.06
CA ASN A 553 -9.70 7.91 -6.18
C ASN A 553 -10.35 8.25 -4.82
N ASP A 554 -9.59 8.37 -3.73
CA ASP A 554 -10.16 8.81 -2.44
C ASP A 554 -10.52 10.31 -2.42
N LYS A 555 -9.97 11.08 -3.38
CA LYS A 555 -10.36 12.46 -3.68
C LYS A 555 -10.55 12.63 -5.19
N PRO A 556 -11.40 13.56 -5.64
CA PRO A 556 -11.62 13.79 -7.06
C PRO A 556 -10.39 14.42 -7.69
N PHE A 557 -10.04 13.97 -8.91
CA PHE A 557 -8.90 14.48 -9.67
C PHE A 557 -8.92 16.01 -9.79
N ARG A 558 -7.76 16.65 -9.58
CA ARG A 558 -7.53 18.07 -9.83
C ARG A 558 -6.19 18.27 -10.56
N SER A 559 -6.12 19.30 -11.40
CA SER A 559 -4.84 19.76 -11.96
C SER A 559 -4.00 20.41 -10.86
N GLY A 560 -2.69 20.16 -10.85
CA GLY A 560 -1.72 20.88 -10.02
C GLY A 560 -1.66 22.38 -10.37
N ASN A 561 -1.16 23.18 -9.42
CA ASN A 561 -0.87 24.61 -9.56
C ASN A 561 0.49 24.97 -8.91
N LYS A 562 0.88 26.26 -8.96
CA LYS A 562 2.17 26.75 -8.42
C LYS A 562 2.39 26.54 -6.90
N VAL A 563 1.37 26.12 -6.14
CA VAL A 563 1.43 25.99 -4.67
C VAL A 563 1.09 24.56 -4.22
N HIS A 564 0.25 23.86 -4.96
CA HIS A 564 -0.24 22.52 -4.64
C HIS A 564 -0.30 21.64 -5.89
N ALA A 565 0.34 20.47 -5.86
CA ALA A 565 0.32 19.52 -6.97
C ALA A 565 -1.02 18.76 -7.09
N PHE A 566 -1.79 18.66 -6.01
CA PHE A 566 -3.03 17.87 -5.94
C PHE A 566 -2.85 16.40 -6.40
N ASN A 567 -1.75 15.76 -5.95
CA ASN A 567 -1.51 14.32 -6.17
C ASN A 567 -2.72 13.50 -5.70
N CYS A 568 -3.10 12.49 -6.48
CA CYS A 568 -4.25 11.62 -6.22
C CYS A 568 -4.08 10.83 -4.91
N LYS A 569 -5.20 10.53 -4.23
CA LYS A 569 -5.21 10.04 -2.83
C LYS A 569 -5.56 8.54 -2.79
N PRO A 570 -4.74 7.68 -2.16
CA PRO A 570 -4.98 6.24 -2.13
C PRO A 570 -6.25 5.91 -1.32
N CYS A 571 -7.11 5.06 -1.87
CA CYS A 571 -8.23 4.46 -1.17
C CYS A 571 -7.74 3.41 -0.17
N GLN A 572 -8.31 3.39 1.03
CA GLN A 572 -8.06 2.31 1.99
C GLN A 572 -8.92 1.10 1.62
N CYS A 573 -8.36 0.18 0.83
CA CYS A 573 -9.02 -1.07 0.44
C CYS A 573 -8.41 -2.32 1.10
N HIS A 574 -7.57 -2.15 2.14
CA HIS A 574 -6.88 -3.22 2.88
C HIS A 574 -6.11 -4.24 1.99
N GLY A 575 -5.72 -3.87 0.76
CA GLY A 575 -5.08 -4.81 -0.17
C GLY A 575 -6.04 -5.85 -0.77
N HIS A 576 -7.35 -5.60 -0.75
CA HIS A 576 -8.39 -6.51 -1.20
C HIS A 576 -9.18 -6.03 -2.43
N ALA A 577 -8.86 -4.85 -2.97
CA ALA A 577 -9.37 -4.37 -4.25
C ALA A 577 -8.21 -3.89 -5.13
N SER A 578 -8.42 -3.91 -6.45
CA SER A 578 -7.49 -3.36 -7.45
C SER A 578 -7.90 -2.01 -8.03
N SER A 579 -9.07 -1.50 -7.65
CA SER A 579 -9.54 -0.15 -7.96
C SER A 579 -10.51 0.37 -6.90
N CYS A 580 -10.78 1.67 -6.97
CA CYS A 580 -11.84 2.35 -6.25
C CYS A 580 -12.38 3.52 -7.08
N HIS A 581 -13.59 3.98 -6.78
CA HIS A 581 -14.15 5.24 -7.28
C HIS A 581 -14.38 6.24 -6.14
N TYR A 582 -14.58 7.52 -6.51
CA TYR A 582 -14.90 8.59 -5.56
C TYR A 582 -16.42 8.79 -5.47
N ASP A 583 -16.98 8.70 -4.27
CA ASP A 583 -18.35 9.12 -3.97
C ASP A 583 -18.33 10.36 -3.05
N ALA A 584 -18.85 11.48 -3.57
CA ALA A 584 -18.92 12.74 -2.84
C ALA A 584 -19.91 12.73 -1.65
N SER A 585 -20.85 11.79 -1.60
CA SER A 585 -21.75 11.60 -0.46
C SER A 585 -21.10 10.85 0.70
N MET A 586 -20.00 10.14 0.42
CA MET A 586 -19.22 9.35 1.38
C MET A 586 -18.03 10.12 1.97
N ASP A 587 -17.75 11.33 1.47
CA ASP A 587 -16.68 12.21 1.92
C ASP A 587 -17.22 13.26 2.91
N PRO A 588 -16.74 13.33 4.17
CA PRO A 588 -17.15 14.37 5.11
C PRO A 588 -16.64 15.78 4.76
N PHE A 589 -15.64 15.90 3.87
CA PHE A 589 -15.01 17.18 3.51
C PHE A 589 -14.74 17.27 1.98
N PRO A 590 -15.77 17.20 1.10
CA PRO A 590 -15.58 17.08 -0.35
C PRO A 590 -14.98 18.34 -1.01
N LEU A 591 -15.04 19.49 -0.32
CA LEU A 591 -14.42 20.73 -0.76
C LEU A 591 -12.93 20.82 -0.41
N GLU A 592 -12.50 20.16 0.68
CA GLU A 592 -11.10 20.14 1.15
C GLU A 592 -10.33 18.98 0.49
N TYR A 593 -9.13 19.25 -0.02
CA TYR A 593 -8.32 18.20 -0.69
C TYR A 593 -7.44 17.39 0.28
N ASN A 594 -7.04 17.99 1.40
CA ASN A 594 -6.07 17.39 2.33
C ASN A 594 -6.72 16.70 3.54
N ARG A 595 -8.06 16.66 3.61
CA ARG A 595 -8.83 16.17 4.76
C ARG A 595 -10.09 15.44 4.28
N GLY A 596 -10.51 14.39 4.99
CA GLY A 596 -11.61 13.53 4.54
C GLY A 596 -11.19 12.63 3.38
N GLY A 597 -12.15 11.89 2.83
CA GLY A 597 -11.93 10.87 1.82
C GLY A 597 -13.26 10.23 1.41
N GLY A 598 -13.51 10.18 0.10
CA GLY A 598 -14.74 9.65 -0.51
C GLY A 598 -14.53 8.34 -1.27
N GLY A 599 -13.35 7.71 -1.15
CA GLY A 599 -13.04 6.47 -1.87
C GLY A 599 -13.97 5.31 -1.46
N VAL A 600 -14.45 4.56 -2.44
CA VAL A 600 -15.23 3.33 -2.30
C VAL A 600 -14.57 2.26 -3.17
N CYS A 601 -14.21 1.13 -2.59
CA CYS A 601 -13.45 0.07 -3.26
C CYS A 601 -14.33 -0.75 -4.19
N ASP A 602 -13.83 -1.06 -5.41
CA ASP A 602 -14.55 -1.87 -6.39
C ASP A 602 -14.16 -3.35 -6.25
N ASP A 603 -15.09 -4.27 -6.50
CA ASP A 603 -14.87 -5.72 -6.62
C ASP A 603 -13.98 -6.34 -5.50
N CYS A 604 -14.35 -6.10 -4.23
CA CYS A 604 -13.66 -6.67 -3.06
C CYS A 604 -13.43 -8.20 -3.18
N GLN A 605 -12.16 -8.57 -3.17
CA GLN A 605 -11.65 -9.94 -3.33
C GLN A 605 -11.56 -10.65 -1.96
N HIS A 606 -10.89 -11.80 -1.88
CA HIS A 606 -10.62 -12.51 -0.60
C HIS A 606 -11.85 -12.77 0.31
N HIS A 607 -13.05 -12.83 -0.28
CA HIS A 607 -14.34 -12.92 0.42
C HIS A 607 -14.62 -11.76 1.40
N THR A 608 -14.14 -10.56 1.08
CA THR A 608 -14.41 -9.34 1.84
C THR A 608 -15.52 -8.48 1.24
N THR A 609 -16.01 -7.53 2.03
CA THR A 609 -17.08 -6.58 1.69
C THR A 609 -17.03 -5.37 2.62
N GLY A 610 -17.93 -4.41 2.44
CA GLY A 610 -17.86 -3.08 3.04
C GLY A 610 -17.19 -2.07 2.11
N ARG A 611 -17.20 -0.79 2.50
CA ARG A 611 -16.73 0.34 1.67
C ARG A 611 -15.23 0.25 1.34
N ASN A 612 -14.47 -0.27 2.30
CA ASN A 612 -13.02 -0.36 2.35
C ASN A 612 -12.55 -1.83 2.23
N CYS A 613 -13.46 -2.76 1.88
CA CYS A 613 -13.24 -4.20 1.98
C CYS A 613 -12.90 -4.66 3.41
N GLU A 614 -13.40 -3.96 4.43
CA GLU A 614 -13.02 -4.06 5.85
C GLU A 614 -13.71 -5.19 6.64
N SER A 615 -14.74 -5.81 6.07
CA SER A 615 -15.57 -6.87 6.67
C SER A 615 -15.56 -8.14 5.82
N CYS A 616 -15.95 -9.28 6.38
CA CYS A 616 -16.16 -10.51 5.60
C CYS A 616 -17.56 -10.58 4.99
N GLN A 617 -17.68 -11.26 3.85
CA GLN A 617 -18.96 -11.65 3.25
C GLN A 617 -19.69 -12.67 4.14
N ASP A 618 -21.01 -12.82 3.94
CA ASP A 618 -21.81 -13.86 4.60
C ASP A 618 -21.16 -15.25 4.48
N TYR A 619 -21.33 -16.08 5.50
CA TYR A 619 -20.69 -17.41 5.66
C TYR A 619 -19.16 -17.40 5.88
N PHE A 620 -18.54 -16.22 6.02
CA PHE A 620 -17.16 -16.03 6.43
C PHE A 620 -17.03 -15.13 7.68
N TYR A 621 -15.89 -15.19 8.36
CA TYR A 621 -15.57 -14.34 9.52
C TYR A 621 -14.06 -14.02 9.60
N ARG A 622 -13.72 -12.88 10.22
CA ARG A 622 -12.34 -12.53 10.57
C ARG A 622 -11.98 -13.08 11.97
N PRO A 623 -10.89 -13.85 12.13
CA PRO A 623 -10.40 -14.25 13.45
C PRO A 623 -10.01 -13.03 14.31
N ILE A 624 -10.20 -13.14 15.63
CA ILE A 624 -9.83 -12.06 16.57
C ILE A 624 -8.31 -11.91 16.56
N GLY A 625 -7.82 -10.70 16.24
CA GLY A 625 -6.39 -10.38 16.16
C GLY A 625 -5.71 -10.74 14.83
N ALA A 626 -6.45 -11.18 13.80
CA ALA A 626 -5.93 -11.28 12.44
C ALA A 626 -5.77 -9.89 11.80
N ASP A 627 -4.73 -9.73 10.98
CA ASP A 627 -4.50 -8.50 10.20
C ASP A 627 -5.66 -8.29 9.19
N PRO A 628 -6.33 -7.13 9.20
CA PRO A 628 -7.36 -6.80 8.22
C PRO A 628 -6.92 -6.81 6.75
N ALA A 629 -5.61 -6.88 6.46
CA ALA A 629 -5.05 -6.92 5.10
C ALA A 629 -4.50 -8.29 4.65
N ASP A 630 -4.66 -9.36 5.44
CA ASP A 630 -4.24 -10.72 5.06
C ASP A 630 -5.13 -11.26 3.90
N PRO A 631 -4.57 -11.71 2.76
CA PRO A 631 -5.34 -12.29 1.65
C PRO A 631 -6.22 -13.50 1.99
N GLU A 632 -6.03 -14.14 3.15
CA GLU A 632 -6.95 -15.14 3.68
C GLU A 632 -7.60 -14.73 5.02
N VAL A 633 -7.76 -13.43 5.30
CA VAL A 633 -8.33 -12.92 6.56
C VAL A 633 -9.73 -13.48 6.87
N CYS A 634 -10.54 -13.73 5.84
CA CYS A 634 -11.89 -14.26 5.96
C CYS A 634 -11.89 -15.80 5.88
N LYS A 635 -12.17 -16.46 7.00
CA LYS A 635 -12.29 -17.93 7.11
C LYS A 635 -13.75 -18.36 7.14
N HIS A 636 -14.07 -19.56 6.64
CA HIS A 636 -15.45 -20.07 6.62
C HIS A 636 -16.05 -20.30 8.02
N CYS A 637 -17.34 -20.01 8.15
CA CYS A 637 -18.10 -20.22 9.40
C CYS A 637 -18.12 -21.68 9.87
N ASP A 638 -18.19 -22.67 8.97
CA ASP A 638 -18.24 -24.12 9.29
C ASP A 638 -19.31 -24.51 10.35
N CYS A 639 -20.43 -23.80 10.47
CA CYS A 639 -21.44 -24.10 11.49
C CYS A 639 -22.04 -25.50 11.32
N ASN A 640 -22.10 -26.29 12.41
CA ASN A 640 -22.80 -27.57 12.38
C ASN A 640 -24.32 -27.37 12.40
N ARG A 641 -24.95 -27.58 11.24
CA ARG A 641 -26.40 -27.51 11.01
C ARG A 641 -27.25 -28.22 12.07
N ASP A 642 -26.77 -29.31 12.66
CA ASP A 642 -27.53 -30.09 13.65
C ASP A 642 -27.55 -29.41 15.03
N GLY A 643 -26.54 -28.59 15.32
CA GLY A 643 -26.34 -27.90 16.60
C GLY A 643 -26.56 -26.39 16.57
N THR A 644 -26.62 -25.77 15.40
CA THR A 644 -27.03 -24.36 15.22
C THR A 644 -28.56 -24.24 15.20
N ARG A 645 -29.10 -23.14 15.73
CA ARG A 645 -30.54 -22.85 15.68
C ARG A 645 -31.02 -22.71 14.25
N ASN A 646 -32.24 -23.20 13.99
CA ASN A 646 -32.89 -23.24 12.67
C ASN A 646 -32.05 -23.87 11.53
N GLY A 647 -30.93 -24.53 11.84
CA GLY A 647 -29.98 -25.02 10.84
C GLY A 647 -29.24 -23.92 10.07
N SER A 648 -29.11 -22.71 10.64
CA SER A 648 -28.34 -21.61 10.02
C SER A 648 -26.86 -21.99 9.82
N LEU A 649 -26.24 -21.43 8.78
CA LEU A 649 -24.80 -21.54 8.51
C LEU A 649 -24.05 -20.21 8.65
N LEU A 650 -24.75 -19.14 9.04
CA LEU A 650 -24.16 -17.84 9.35
C LEU A 650 -23.52 -17.85 10.75
N CYS A 651 -22.49 -17.03 10.92
CA CYS A 651 -21.77 -16.84 12.18
C CYS A 651 -21.38 -15.36 12.35
N ASP A 652 -20.99 -14.97 13.56
CA ASP A 652 -20.54 -13.61 13.85
C ASP A 652 -19.32 -13.22 12.99
N LEU A 653 -19.42 -12.11 12.24
CA LEU A 653 -18.41 -11.65 11.28
C LEU A 653 -17.00 -11.43 11.89
N VAL A 654 -16.90 -11.32 13.21
CA VAL A 654 -15.65 -11.30 13.98
C VAL A 654 -15.69 -12.45 14.99
N GLY A 655 -14.62 -13.27 15.01
CA GLY A 655 -14.50 -14.44 15.89
C GLY A 655 -15.28 -15.67 15.45
N GLY A 656 -16.34 -15.53 14.63
CA GLY A 656 -16.96 -16.64 13.89
C GLY A 656 -17.86 -17.54 14.72
N GLN A 657 -18.46 -17.06 15.81
CA GLN A 657 -19.35 -17.87 16.64
C GLN A 657 -20.69 -18.09 15.92
N CYS A 658 -21.14 -19.35 15.86
CA CYS A 658 -22.44 -19.72 15.31
C CYS A 658 -23.55 -19.67 16.40
N ASP A 659 -24.80 -19.41 16.04
CA ASP A 659 -25.95 -19.34 16.98
C ASP A 659 -26.38 -20.73 17.50
N CYS A 660 -25.74 -21.22 18.57
CA CYS A 660 -25.94 -22.58 19.05
C CYS A 660 -27.30 -22.81 19.73
N LYS A 661 -27.85 -24.02 19.53
CA LYS A 661 -28.96 -24.54 20.33
C LYS A 661 -28.57 -24.60 21.83
N ARG A 662 -29.56 -24.51 22.71
CA ARG A 662 -29.40 -24.19 24.14
C ARG A 662 -28.44 -25.09 24.93
N ARG A 663 -28.29 -26.36 24.53
CA ARG A 663 -27.42 -27.36 25.20
C ARG A 663 -26.22 -27.74 24.35
N VAL A 664 -25.85 -26.90 23.38
CA VAL A 664 -24.78 -27.07 22.41
C VAL A 664 -23.79 -25.89 22.50
N SER A 665 -22.50 -26.15 22.27
CA SER A 665 -21.40 -25.25 22.61
C SER A 665 -20.22 -25.32 21.61
N GLY A 666 -19.32 -24.35 21.74
CA GLY A 666 -18.14 -24.16 20.89
C GLY A 666 -18.44 -23.42 19.58
N ARG A 667 -17.40 -22.85 18.95
CA ARG A 667 -17.53 -21.95 17.78
C ARG A 667 -18.50 -22.47 16.71
N ARG A 668 -18.35 -23.75 16.34
CA ARG A 668 -19.10 -24.42 15.27
C ARG A 668 -20.35 -25.19 15.75
N CYS A 669 -20.80 -25.00 17.00
CA CYS A 669 -21.95 -25.70 17.60
C CYS A 669 -21.93 -27.24 17.45
N PHE A 670 -20.77 -27.87 17.66
CA PHE A 670 -20.56 -29.30 17.40
C PHE A 670 -20.35 -30.16 18.67
N ARG A 671 -20.39 -29.55 19.85
CA ARG A 671 -20.22 -30.23 21.14
C ARG A 671 -21.40 -29.94 22.06
N CYS A 672 -21.90 -30.94 22.76
CA CYS A 672 -22.85 -30.72 23.84
C CYS A 672 -22.20 -29.89 24.97
N HIS A 673 -23.00 -29.14 25.72
CA HIS A 673 -22.57 -28.54 26.98
C HIS A 673 -22.22 -29.64 28.01
N ILE A 674 -21.42 -29.29 29.02
CA ILE A 674 -21.07 -30.19 30.14
C ILE A 674 -22.37 -30.64 30.85
N GLY A 675 -22.50 -31.95 31.11
CA GLY A 675 -23.74 -32.56 31.62
C GLY A 675 -24.77 -32.94 30.54
N PHE A 676 -24.44 -32.81 29.25
CA PHE A 676 -25.30 -33.20 28.13
C PHE A 676 -24.54 -34.05 27.10
N TYR A 677 -25.27 -34.92 26.37
CA TYR A 677 -24.72 -35.84 25.38
C TYR A 677 -25.64 -36.01 24.16
N GLY A 678 -25.12 -36.60 23.09
CA GLY A 678 -25.91 -37.07 21.94
C GLY A 678 -26.59 -35.95 21.16
N LEU A 679 -25.79 -35.15 20.43
CA LEU A 679 -26.27 -34.07 19.57
C LEU A 679 -27.23 -34.60 18.48
N GLN A 680 -28.40 -33.96 18.32
CA GLN A 680 -29.40 -34.35 17.32
C GLN A 680 -30.07 -33.15 16.63
N ALA A 681 -30.16 -33.21 15.30
CA ALA A 681 -30.79 -32.18 14.47
C ALA A 681 -32.25 -31.87 14.86
N LEU A 682 -33.02 -32.91 15.21
CA LEU A 682 -34.44 -32.83 15.57
C LEU A 682 -34.70 -32.36 17.02
N ASP A 683 -33.68 -32.32 17.87
CA ASP A 683 -33.80 -31.84 19.25
C ASP A 683 -33.70 -30.30 19.27
N PRO A 684 -34.68 -29.56 19.83
CA PRO A 684 -34.68 -28.09 19.82
C PRO A 684 -33.61 -27.49 20.75
N ASP A 685 -33.30 -28.17 21.87
CA ASP A 685 -32.19 -27.79 22.76
C ASP A 685 -30.86 -28.41 22.29
N GLY A 686 -30.92 -29.46 21.46
CA GLY A 686 -29.82 -30.03 20.68
C GLY A 686 -29.16 -31.26 21.30
N CYS A 687 -28.94 -31.27 22.62
CA CYS A 687 -28.34 -32.38 23.36
C CYS A 687 -29.15 -32.76 24.60
N ARG A 688 -29.12 -34.04 24.98
CA ARG A 688 -29.94 -34.60 26.07
C ARG A 688 -29.15 -34.62 27.39
N PRO A 689 -29.80 -34.45 28.56
CA PRO A 689 -29.11 -34.47 29.84
C PRO A 689 -28.57 -35.86 30.18
N CYS A 690 -27.42 -35.91 30.85
CA CYS A 690 -26.84 -37.15 31.38
C CYS A 690 -27.73 -37.81 32.44
N ASP A 691 -28.36 -37.00 33.32
CA ASP A 691 -29.15 -37.44 34.47
C ASP A 691 -28.43 -38.47 35.38
N CYS A 692 -27.11 -38.29 35.60
CA CYS A 692 -26.32 -39.14 36.49
C CYS A 692 -26.82 -39.07 37.93
N ASN A 693 -26.94 -40.21 38.60
CA ASN A 693 -27.30 -40.27 40.01
C ASN A 693 -26.07 -39.95 40.88
N PRO A 694 -26.06 -38.83 41.65
CA PRO A 694 -24.89 -38.43 42.43
C PRO A 694 -24.57 -39.39 43.58
N SER A 695 -25.50 -40.26 44.00
CA SER A 695 -25.20 -41.29 45.00
C SER A 695 -24.31 -42.42 44.46
N GLY A 696 -24.45 -42.73 43.17
CA GLY A 696 -23.82 -43.87 42.51
C GLY A 696 -22.71 -43.54 41.51
N THR A 697 -22.55 -42.26 41.17
CA THR A 697 -21.46 -41.77 40.32
C THR A 697 -20.25 -41.39 41.19
N VAL A 698 -19.03 -41.59 40.71
CA VAL A 698 -17.79 -41.25 41.42
C VAL A 698 -17.76 -39.75 41.75
N ASP A 699 -17.35 -39.41 42.97
CA ASP A 699 -17.29 -38.06 43.55
C ASP A 699 -18.58 -37.21 43.45
N GLY A 700 -19.72 -37.84 43.10
CA GLY A 700 -20.97 -37.14 42.83
C GLY A 700 -20.99 -36.37 41.50
N ASP A 701 -20.06 -36.69 40.58
CA ASP A 701 -20.01 -36.07 39.25
C ASP A 701 -21.33 -36.27 38.49
N ILE A 702 -21.77 -35.21 37.80
CA ILE A 702 -22.97 -35.19 36.96
C ILE A 702 -22.65 -35.24 35.45
N THR A 703 -21.36 -35.32 35.09
CA THR A 703 -20.95 -35.49 33.69
C THR A 703 -21.02 -36.94 33.22
N CYS A 704 -21.14 -37.11 31.90
CA CYS A 704 -21.20 -38.39 31.23
C CYS A 704 -20.48 -38.34 29.89
N HIS A 705 -20.22 -39.51 29.30
CA HIS A 705 -19.51 -39.59 28.03
C HIS A 705 -20.32 -38.98 26.87
N HIS A 706 -19.78 -37.89 26.30
CA HIS A 706 -20.38 -36.98 25.31
C HIS A 706 -21.21 -37.58 24.15
N ASN A 707 -20.90 -38.80 23.70
CA ASN A 707 -21.63 -39.46 22.62
C ASN A 707 -22.56 -40.60 23.09
N SER A 708 -22.30 -41.23 24.23
CA SER A 708 -23.02 -42.44 24.67
C SER A 708 -23.88 -42.26 25.92
N GLY A 709 -23.69 -41.16 26.67
CA GLY A 709 -24.48 -40.86 27.87
C GLY A 709 -24.07 -41.61 29.13
N GLN A 710 -23.03 -42.44 29.08
CA GLN A 710 -22.60 -43.24 30.23
C GLN A 710 -21.94 -42.38 31.30
N CYS A 711 -22.51 -42.40 32.51
CA CYS A 711 -21.96 -41.78 33.72
C CYS A 711 -20.85 -42.65 34.36
N SER A 712 -19.95 -42.03 35.12
CA SER A 712 -18.78 -42.68 35.75
C SER A 712 -19.15 -43.41 37.05
N CYS A 713 -19.67 -44.63 36.97
CA CYS A 713 -20.22 -45.34 38.13
C CYS A 713 -19.18 -45.79 39.16
N LYS A 714 -19.54 -45.75 40.44
CA LYS A 714 -18.80 -46.38 41.54
C LYS A 714 -18.76 -47.91 41.38
N ALA A 715 -17.76 -48.55 41.97
CA ALA A 715 -17.40 -49.96 41.70
C ALA A 715 -18.56 -50.97 41.79
N ASN A 716 -19.48 -50.84 42.76
CA ASN A 716 -20.59 -51.77 42.95
C ASN A 716 -21.92 -51.24 42.35
N VAL A 717 -21.86 -50.31 41.39
CA VAL A 717 -23.01 -49.60 40.80
C VAL A 717 -22.99 -49.73 39.27
N ILE A 718 -24.16 -49.94 38.67
CA ILE A 718 -24.34 -50.20 37.23
C ILE A 718 -25.51 -49.39 36.65
N GLY A 719 -25.55 -49.32 35.32
CA GLY A 719 -26.57 -48.60 34.55
C GLY A 719 -26.03 -47.31 33.91
N LEU A 720 -26.74 -46.79 32.91
CA LEU A 720 -26.33 -45.58 32.18
C LEU A 720 -26.17 -44.36 33.11
N ARG A 721 -27.06 -44.27 34.12
CA ARG A 721 -27.16 -43.20 35.11
C ARG A 721 -26.55 -43.54 36.47
N CYS A 722 -25.90 -44.70 36.61
CA CYS A 722 -25.37 -45.20 37.89
C CYS A 722 -26.42 -45.25 39.01
N ASP A 723 -27.63 -45.69 38.66
CA ASP A 723 -28.82 -45.65 39.51
C ASP A 723 -29.15 -47.00 40.19
N ARG A 724 -28.40 -48.07 39.88
CA ARG A 724 -28.72 -49.44 40.33
C ARG A 724 -27.50 -50.15 40.89
N CYS A 725 -27.66 -50.95 41.95
CA CYS A 725 -26.57 -51.78 42.48
C CYS A 725 -26.22 -52.94 41.52
N SER A 726 -24.95 -53.34 41.53
CA SER A 726 -24.49 -54.58 40.93
C SER A 726 -25.02 -55.81 41.68
N PHE A 727 -25.03 -56.97 41.01
CA PHE A 727 -25.60 -58.20 41.58
C PHE A 727 -24.83 -58.65 42.84
N GLY A 728 -25.57 -58.95 43.92
CA GLY A 728 -25.00 -59.28 45.25
C GLY A 728 -24.79 -58.08 46.19
N PHE A 729 -25.08 -56.86 45.71
CA PHE A 729 -25.00 -55.62 46.48
C PHE A 729 -26.36 -54.93 46.61
N LYS A 730 -26.52 -54.10 47.64
CA LYS A 730 -27.77 -53.44 48.03
C LYS A 730 -27.56 -52.02 48.53
N PHE A 731 -28.67 -51.31 48.76
CA PHE A 731 -28.74 -50.00 49.43
C PHE A 731 -27.74 -48.96 48.88
N LEU A 732 -27.97 -48.51 47.63
CA LEU A 732 -27.21 -47.41 47.03
C LEU A 732 -27.24 -46.15 47.93
N ARG A 733 -26.08 -45.70 48.38
CA ARG A 733 -25.94 -44.56 49.32
C ARG A 733 -24.79 -43.64 48.94
N SER A 734 -25.04 -42.33 48.92
CA SER A 734 -24.04 -41.32 48.54
C SER A 734 -22.75 -41.36 49.36
N LEU A 735 -22.85 -41.65 50.67
CA LEU A 735 -21.70 -41.72 51.58
C LEU A 735 -20.90 -43.02 51.48
N ASN A 736 -21.36 -44.02 50.70
CA ASN A 736 -20.58 -45.23 50.46
C ASN A 736 -19.61 -44.98 49.29
N ALA A 737 -18.31 -45.22 49.51
CA ALA A 737 -17.27 -45.07 48.50
C ALA A 737 -17.53 -45.98 47.28
N ASP A 738 -17.92 -47.23 47.51
CA ASP A 738 -18.24 -48.20 46.45
C ASP A 738 -19.70 -48.10 45.97
N GLY A 739 -20.49 -47.19 46.56
CA GLY A 739 -21.89 -46.89 46.24
C GLY A 739 -22.90 -47.85 46.87
N CYS A 740 -22.77 -49.16 46.63
CA CYS A 740 -23.64 -50.19 47.22
C CYS A 740 -22.88 -51.12 48.18
N GLU A 741 -23.54 -51.56 49.25
CA GLU A 741 -22.97 -52.46 50.27
C GLU A 741 -23.22 -53.94 49.90
N PRO A 742 -22.28 -54.87 50.15
CA PRO A 742 -22.48 -56.30 49.89
C PRO A 742 -23.55 -56.90 50.82
N CYS A 743 -24.30 -57.88 50.34
CA CYS A 743 -25.47 -58.37 51.05
C CYS A 743 -25.21 -59.19 52.33
N HIS A 744 -24.05 -59.89 52.37
CA HIS A 744 -23.59 -60.75 53.47
C HIS A 744 -24.59 -61.85 53.88
N CYS A 745 -24.99 -62.73 52.96
CA CYS A 745 -25.89 -63.85 53.28
C CYS A 745 -25.15 -64.92 54.10
N ASN A 746 -25.77 -65.45 55.15
CA ASN A 746 -25.17 -66.47 56.01
C ASN A 746 -25.02 -67.80 55.25
N LEU A 747 -23.80 -68.33 55.11
CA LEU A 747 -23.53 -69.54 54.32
C LEU A 747 -24.29 -70.79 54.80
N HIS A 748 -24.53 -70.90 56.11
CA HIS A 748 -25.20 -72.04 56.73
C HIS A 748 -26.73 -71.91 56.66
N GLY A 749 -27.30 -70.72 56.88
CA GLY A 749 -28.74 -70.49 56.85
C GLY A 749 -29.35 -70.02 55.52
N SER A 750 -28.58 -69.50 54.57
CA SER A 750 -29.04 -69.11 53.23
C SER A 750 -28.81 -70.18 52.15
N VAL A 751 -29.56 -70.10 51.05
CA VAL A 751 -29.49 -71.00 49.88
C VAL A 751 -28.37 -70.59 48.93
N ASN A 752 -28.14 -69.29 48.75
CA ASN A 752 -27.04 -68.74 47.97
C ASN A 752 -26.68 -67.31 48.47
N GLN A 753 -25.63 -66.72 47.90
CA GLN A 753 -25.15 -65.38 48.25
C GLN A 753 -25.86 -64.24 47.50
N LEU A 754 -26.99 -64.51 46.85
CA LEU A 754 -27.78 -63.50 46.14
C LEU A 754 -28.90 -62.95 47.03
N CYS A 755 -29.25 -61.70 46.76
CA CYS A 755 -30.19 -60.89 47.52
C CYS A 755 -31.00 -60.00 46.59
N ASP A 756 -32.14 -59.51 47.06
CA ASP A 756 -32.85 -58.42 46.40
C ASP A 756 -32.10 -57.08 46.58
N PRO A 757 -31.79 -56.30 45.51
CA PRO A 757 -30.99 -55.09 45.62
C PRO A 757 -31.63 -53.91 46.39
N LEU A 758 -32.96 -53.87 46.52
CA LEU A 758 -33.67 -52.76 47.19
C LEU A 758 -33.95 -53.04 48.67
N SER A 759 -34.46 -54.23 48.99
CA SER A 759 -34.78 -54.66 50.36
C SER A 759 -33.60 -55.34 51.07
N GLY A 760 -32.69 -55.93 50.31
CA GLY A 760 -31.49 -56.57 50.82
C GLY A 760 -31.64 -57.98 51.37
N GLN A 761 -32.81 -58.61 51.17
CA GLN A 761 -33.18 -59.92 51.68
C GLN A 761 -32.48 -61.05 50.90
N CYS A 762 -31.81 -61.95 51.62
CA CYS A 762 -31.22 -63.19 51.11
C CYS A 762 -32.26 -64.34 51.04
N VAL A 763 -32.02 -65.36 50.22
CA VAL A 763 -32.91 -66.53 50.12
C VAL A 763 -32.61 -67.54 51.24
N CYS A 764 -33.55 -67.80 52.14
CA CYS A 764 -33.30 -68.60 53.36
C CYS A 764 -33.69 -70.07 53.25
N LYS A 765 -32.93 -70.94 53.93
CA LYS A 765 -33.27 -72.34 54.16
C LYS A 765 -34.42 -72.47 55.16
N LYS A 766 -35.14 -73.59 55.11
CA LYS A 766 -36.42 -73.80 55.80
C LYS A 766 -36.38 -73.47 57.30
N GLU A 767 -35.37 -73.94 58.03
CA GLU A 767 -35.31 -73.78 59.50
C GLU A 767 -34.64 -72.47 59.97
N ALA A 768 -34.31 -71.56 59.03
CA ALA A 768 -33.75 -70.23 59.28
C ALA A 768 -34.71 -69.10 58.87
N LYS A 769 -34.43 -67.89 59.37
CA LYS A 769 -35.12 -66.61 59.08
C LYS A 769 -34.13 -65.43 59.23
N GLY A 770 -34.60 -64.21 58.96
CA GLY A 770 -33.80 -62.98 59.02
C GLY A 770 -33.32 -62.48 57.66
N LEU A 771 -32.86 -61.23 57.59
CA LEU A 771 -32.50 -60.56 56.34
C LEU A 771 -31.31 -61.23 55.64
N ARG A 772 -30.36 -61.76 56.42
CA ARG A 772 -29.19 -62.50 55.93
C ARG A 772 -29.35 -64.01 56.11
N CYS A 773 -30.53 -64.48 56.54
CA CYS A 773 -30.79 -65.88 56.91
C CYS A 773 -29.90 -66.37 58.06
N ASP A 774 -29.67 -65.47 59.01
CA ASP A 774 -28.73 -65.55 60.13
C ASP A 774 -29.36 -66.03 61.44
N VAL A 775 -30.70 -66.11 61.53
CA VAL A 775 -31.43 -66.40 62.77
C VAL A 775 -32.18 -67.73 62.69
N CYS A 776 -32.10 -68.57 63.72
CA CYS A 776 -32.88 -69.81 63.83
C CYS A 776 -34.39 -69.54 64.00
N ARG A 777 -35.24 -70.52 63.66
CA ARG A 777 -36.69 -70.47 63.97
C ARG A 777 -37.00 -70.85 65.42
N GLU A 778 -38.19 -70.50 65.90
CA GLU A 778 -38.56 -70.69 67.31
C GLU A 778 -38.38 -72.13 67.81
N ASN A 779 -37.94 -72.24 69.06
CA ASN A 779 -37.51 -73.46 69.76
C ASN A 779 -36.15 -74.01 69.33
N PHE A 780 -35.41 -73.33 68.45
CA PHE A 780 -34.04 -73.71 68.09
C PHE A 780 -33.00 -72.58 68.25
N TYR A 781 -31.74 -72.95 68.56
CA TYR A 781 -30.57 -72.08 68.73
C TYR A 781 -29.31 -72.62 68.00
N GLY A 782 -28.33 -71.80 67.63
CA GLY A 782 -26.99 -72.28 67.21
C GLY A 782 -26.36 -71.63 65.95
N LEU A 783 -27.14 -70.92 65.13
CA LEU A 783 -26.57 -70.00 64.13
C LEU A 783 -25.85 -68.83 64.85
N PRO A 784 -24.87 -68.16 64.21
CA PRO A 784 -24.37 -68.38 62.85
C PRO A 784 -23.36 -69.53 62.68
N TRP A 785 -22.87 -70.14 63.77
CA TRP A 785 -21.74 -71.07 63.74
C TRP A 785 -22.10 -72.53 63.39
N SER A 786 -23.34 -72.95 63.65
CA SER A 786 -23.84 -74.30 63.33
C SER A 786 -25.26 -74.26 62.76
N ALA A 787 -25.82 -75.44 62.46
CA ALA A 787 -27.28 -75.59 62.34
C ALA A 787 -27.94 -75.54 63.74
N CYS A 788 -29.28 -75.51 63.80
CA CYS A 788 -30.03 -75.15 65.01
C CYS A 788 -30.53 -76.36 65.87
N GLU A 789 -30.49 -76.23 67.21
CA GLU A 789 -30.74 -77.25 68.27
C GLU A 789 -31.64 -76.72 69.43
N VAL A 790 -32.08 -77.49 70.46
CA VAL A 790 -33.34 -77.20 71.26
C VAL A 790 -33.19 -76.85 72.79
N CYS A 791 -34.14 -76.07 73.36
CA CYS A 791 -34.16 -75.36 74.68
C CYS A 791 -34.66 -76.05 76.00
N ASP A 792 -34.32 -75.51 77.21
CA ASP A 792 -34.89 -75.83 78.57
C ASP A 792 -34.84 -74.64 79.61
N CYS A 793 -35.84 -74.44 80.50
CA CYS A 793 -36.00 -73.25 81.40
C CYS A 793 -36.84 -73.41 82.72
N ASN A 794 -36.73 -72.46 83.68
CA ASN A 794 -37.32 -72.50 85.06
C ASN A 794 -38.66 -71.72 85.25
N ARG A 795 -39.78 -72.44 85.34
CA ARG A 795 -41.17 -71.89 85.30
C ARG A 795 -41.57 -70.83 86.34
N ALA A 796 -40.90 -70.69 87.49
CA ALA A 796 -41.35 -69.77 88.54
C ALA A 796 -40.94 -68.30 88.29
N GLY A 797 -39.66 -68.08 87.98
CA GLY A 797 -39.09 -66.75 87.69
C GLY A 797 -39.01 -66.41 86.21
N THR A 798 -38.97 -67.42 85.33
CA THR A 798 -39.10 -67.24 83.87
C THR A 798 -40.54 -66.83 83.53
N GLN A 799 -40.72 -66.08 82.44
CA GLN A 799 -42.06 -65.74 81.94
C GLN A 799 -42.73 -66.96 81.28
N ALA A 800 -43.99 -67.23 81.63
CA ALA A 800 -44.75 -68.32 81.03
C ALA A 800 -44.96 -68.07 79.53
N GLY A 801 -44.70 -69.09 78.70
CA GLY A 801 -44.77 -68.97 77.24
C GLY A 801 -43.48 -68.45 76.56
N THR A 802 -42.40 -68.17 77.31
CA THR A 802 -41.11 -67.81 76.69
C THR A 802 -40.28 -69.02 76.33
N VAL A 803 -39.68 -68.96 75.14
CA VAL A 803 -38.65 -69.89 74.63
C VAL A 803 -37.27 -69.40 75.10
N CYS A 804 -36.25 -70.27 75.09
CA CYS A 804 -34.89 -69.82 75.36
C CYS A 804 -34.28 -69.02 74.18
N ASP A 805 -33.22 -68.28 74.48
CA ASP A 805 -32.49 -67.45 73.52
C ASP A 805 -31.87 -68.29 72.37
N ALA A 806 -32.05 -67.79 71.15
CA ALA A 806 -31.75 -68.50 69.89
C ALA A 806 -30.27 -68.50 69.48
N GLU A 807 -29.36 -67.96 70.30
CA GLU A 807 -27.91 -68.09 70.11
C GLU A 807 -27.24 -68.73 71.33
N THR A 808 -27.74 -68.49 72.55
CA THR A 808 -27.04 -68.78 73.82
C THR A 808 -27.76 -69.73 74.79
N GLY A 809 -29.02 -70.09 74.55
CA GLY A 809 -29.77 -70.98 75.45
C GLY A 809 -30.14 -70.33 76.80
N GLN A 810 -30.37 -69.01 76.82
CA GLN A 810 -30.71 -68.21 78.01
C GLN A 810 -32.24 -68.05 78.19
N CYS A 811 -32.73 -68.10 79.44
CA CYS A 811 -34.15 -67.97 79.78
C CYS A 811 -34.58 -66.51 80.05
N VAL A 812 -35.82 -66.16 79.73
CA VAL A 812 -36.36 -64.78 79.88
C VAL A 812 -36.96 -64.55 81.27
N CYS A 813 -36.44 -63.57 82.00
CA CYS A 813 -36.85 -63.25 83.36
C CYS A 813 -37.98 -62.22 83.44
N LYS A 814 -38.79 -62.31 84.51
CA LYS A 814 -39.77 -61.28 84.85
C LYS A 814 -39.07 -59.92 85.11
N PRO A 815 -39.70 -58.77 84.79
CA PRO A 815 -39.09 -57.46 85.05
C PRO A 815 -38.82 -57.21 86.54
N SER A 816 -37.77 -56.45 86.83
CA SER A 816 -37.27 -56.21 88.20
C SER A 816 -36.97 -57.52 88.96
N VAL A 817 -36.58 -58.58 88.24
CA VAL A 817 -36.17 -59.92 88.72
C VAL A 817 -35.02 -60.41 87.79
N GLY A 818 -33.86 -60.86 88.33
CA GLY A 818 -32.61 -61.11 87.57
C GLY A 818 -31.95 -62.50 87.72
N GLY A 819 -30.98 -62.85 86.88
CA GLY A 819 -30.18 -64.10 86.95
C GLY A 819 -30.56 -65.18 85.91
N ARG A 820 -29.65 -66.10 85.54
CA ARG A 820 -29.85 -67.05 84.40
C ARG A 820 -31.13 -67.91 84.49
N ARG A 821 -31.64 -68.17 85.70
CA ARG A 821 -32.92 -68.86 85.98
C ARG A 821 -33.93 -68.01 86.80
N CYS A 822 -33.66 -66.71 86.96
CA CYS A 822 -34.53 -65.58 87.34
C CYS A 822 -35.03 -65.41 88.82
N SER A 823 -34.57 -64.39 89.56
CA SER A 823 -34.86 -64.07 90.98
C SER A 823 -34.77 -62.60 91.56
N GLU A 824 -33.85 -61.66 91.23
CA GLU A 824 -33.60 -60.42 92.08
C GLU A 824 -34.05 -58.99 91.59
N CYS A 825 -34.47 -58.08 92.51
CA CYS A 825 -34.89 -56.66 92.29
C CYS A 825 -33.76 -55.61 92.43
N LYS A 826 -33.99 -54.34 92.02
CA LYS A 826 -32.92 -53.33 91.78
C LYS A 826 -33.12 -51.95 92.44
N GLU A 827 -32.01 -51.20 92.57
CA GLU A 827 -31.89 -49.88 93.20
C GLU A 827 -32.19 -48.68 92.29
N GLY A 828 -32.30 -47.48 92.89
CA GLY A 828 -32.78 -46.24 92.24
C GLY A 828 -34.29 -46.23 91.96
N TYR A 829 -34.95 -47.33 92.34
CA TYR A 829 -36.31 -47.71 92.03
C TYR A 829 -37.07 -48.00 93.36
N PHE A 830 -38.38 -47.76 93.42
CA PHE A 830 -39.25 -47.91 94.58
C PHE A 830 -40.17 -49.13 94.46
N ASN A 831 -40.50 -49.75 95.60
CA ASN A 831 -41.10 -51.09 95.67
C ASN A 831 -42.64 -51.03 95.77
N LEU A 832 -43.33 -51.99 95.14
CA LEU A 832 -44.75 -52.26 95.39
C LEU A 832 -44.95 -53.75 95.70
N ARG A 833 -45.55 -54.06 96.86
CA ARG A 833 -45.63 -55.42 97.40
C ARG A 833 -47.03 -55.73 97.93
N GLN A 834 -47.68 -56.75 97.36
CA GLN A 834 -48.90 -57.39 97.86
C GLN A 834 -48.81 -58.89 97.57
N ASN A 835 -49.40 -59.72 98.45
CA ASN A 835 -49.52 -61.19 98.39
C ASN A 835 -48.42 -61.91 97.57
N ASP A 836 -47.29 -62.17 98.23
CA ASP A 836 -46.14 -62.97 97.77
C ASP A 836 -45.55 -62.60 96.39
N SER A 837 -45.71 -61.34 95.97
CA SER A 837 -45.16 -60.77 94.73
C SER A 837 -44.13 -59.66 94.98
N HIS A 838 -43.19 -59.44 94.05
CA HIS A 838 -42.06 -58.48 94.15
C HIS A 838 -42.00 -57.55 92.90
N LEU A 839 -41.78 -56.23 93.06
CA LEU A 839 -41.75 -55.23 91.96
C LEU A 839 -40.98 -53.91 92.32
N CYS A 840 -40.42 -53.15 91.34
CA CYS A 840 -39.58 -51.93 91.56
C CYS A 840 -39.66 -50.84 90.40
N LEU A 841 -39.73 -49.48 90.63
CA LEU A 841 -39.83 -48.33 89.62
C LEU A 841 -39.15 -46.91 89.96
N PRO A 842 -38.69 -46.00 89.02
CA PRO A 842 -37.71 -44.87 89.28
C PRO A 842 -38.16 -43.34 89.37
N CYS A 843 -37.21 -42.36 89.46
CA CYS A 843 -37.35 -40.89 89.79
C CYS A 843 -36.38 -39.86 89.06
N ASN A 844 -36.66 -38.51 88.98
CA ASN A 844 -35.69 -37.39 88.63
C ASN A 844 -36.18 -35.88 88.73
N CYS A 845 -35.31 -34.85 88.95
CA CYS A 845 -35.63 -33.36 89.00
C CYS A 845 -34.49 -32.38 88.51
N GLU A 846 -34.75 -31.07 88.28
CA GLU A 846 -33.78 -30.01 87.83
C GLU A 846 -33.78 -28.77 88.77
N LYS A 847 -32.68 -28.01 88.92
CA LYS A 847 -32.44 -27.11 90.07
C LYS A 847 -32.67 -25.61 89.86
N THR A 848 -32.39 -25.04 88.69
CA THR A 848 -32.33 -23.55 88.53
C THR A 848 -33.70 -22.89 88.56
N GLY A 849 -34.70 -23.51 87.91
CA GLY A 849 -36.10 -23.11 87.96
C GLY A 849 -36.90 -23.73 89.11
N THR A 850 -36.33 -24.70 89.83
CA THR A 850 -36.93 -25.29 91.04
C THR A 850 -36.77 -24.37 92.24
N VAL A 851 -37.75 -24.39 93.15
CA VAL A 851 -37.64 -23.71 94.44
C VAL A 851 -36.57 -24.42 95.28
N ASN A 852 -35.46 -23.73 95.56
CA ASN A 852 -34.34 -24.18 96.40
C ASN A 852 -33.56 -25.44 95.93
N GLY A 853 -33.81 -25.95 94.72
CA GLY A 853 -32.91 -26.87 94.01
C GLY A 853 -32.85 -28.34 94.47
N SER A 854 -33.99 -28.97 94.81
CA SER A 854 -34.05 -30.40 95.19
C SER A 854 -33.79 -31.37 94.01
N LEU A 855 -33.30 -32.58 94.33
CA LEU A 855 -33.17 -33.74 93.42
C LEU A 855 -34.00 -34.97 93.83
N LEU A 856 -34.61 -34.95 95.01
CA LEU A 856 -35.42 -36.07 95.49
C LEU A 856 -36.82 -36.00 94.88
N CYS A 857 -37.23 -37.12 94.28
CA CYS A 857 -38.62 -37.39 93.93
C CYS A 857 -39.16 -38.46 94.89
N ASP A 858 -40.46 -38.42 95.14
CA ASP A 858 -41.13 -39.29 96.11
C ASP A 858 -41.07 -40.77 95.68
N LYS A 859 -40.65 -41.67 96.58
CA LYS A 859 -40.53 -43.14 96.36
C LYS A 859 -41.90 -43.86 96.33
N SER A 860 -42.91 -43.18 95.80
CA SER A 860 -44.26 -43.68 95.55
C SER A 860 -45.00 -42.91 94.45
N THR A 861 -44.64 -41.66 94.12
CA THR A 861 -45.49 -40.76 93.28
C THR A 861 -44.83 -39.88 92.19
N GLY A 862 -43.65 -39.26 92.36
CA GLY A 862 -42.86 -38.75 91.21
C GLY A 862 -42.42 -37.26 91.04
N GLN A 863 -42.94 -36.27 91.79
CA GLN A 863 -42.98 -34.84 91.36
C GLN A 863 -41.89 -33.86 91.91
N CYS A 864 -41.66 -32.71 91.23
CA CYS A 864 -40.72 -31.60 91.57
C CYS A 864 -41.40 -30.18 91.66
N PRO A 865 -40.84 -29.14 92.36
CA PRO A 865 -41.53 -27.83 92.61
C PRO A 865 -40.87 -26.53 92.02
N CYS A 866 -41.63 -25.61 91.40
CA CYS A 866 -41.11 -24.53 90.51
C CYS A 866 -41.25 -23.05 90.98
N LYS A 867 -40.45 -22.13 90.38
CA LYS A 867 -40.45 -20.66 90.58
C LYS A 867 -41.44 -19.89 89.66
N LEU A 868 -41.71 -18.60 89.99
CA LEU A 868 -42.56 -17.69 89.19
C LEU A 868 -41.94 -17.33 87.84
N GLY A 869 -42.76 -17.25 86.78
CA GLY A 869 -42.32 -17.01 85.40
C GLY A 869 -41.57 -18.19 84.78
N VAL A 870 -41.59 -19.37 85.43
CA VAL A 870 -40.82 -20.56 85.06
C VAL A 870 -41.69 -21.83 85.12
N THR A 871 -41.53 -22.77 84.18
CA THR A 871 -42.44 -23.92 84.03
C THR A 871 -41.77 -25.30 83.83
N GLY A 872 -42.59 -26.36 83.86
CA GLY A 872 -42.28 -27.74 83.49
C GLY A 872 -42.18 -28.73 84.67
N LEU A 873 -42.37 -30.03 84.39
CA LEU A 873 -42.37 -31.15 85.37
C LEU A 873 -41.10 -31.24 86.23
N ARG A 874 -39.98 -30.67 85.76
CA ARG A 874 -38.69 -30.54 86.47
C ARG A 874 -38.26 -29.09 86.72
N CYS A 875 -39.06 -28.10 86.31
CA CYS A 875 -38.89 -26.65 86.50
C CYS A 875 -37.66 -26.00 85.81
N HIS A 876 -37.79 -25.58 84.54
CA HIS A 876 -36.62 -25.26 83.70
C HIS A 876 -36.80 -24.29 82.50
N GLN A 877 -37.93 -23.58 82.32
CA GLN A 877 -38.18 -22.77 81.10
C GLN A 877 -38.89 -21.43 81.38
N CYS A 878 -38.47 -20.31 80.76
CA CYS A 878 -39.16 -18.99 80.79
C CYS A 878 -40.51 -19.00 80.05
N GLU A 879 -41.33 -17.98 80.32
CA GLU A 879 -42.48 -17.58 79.48
C GLU A 879 -42.06 -16.79 78.20
N PRO A 880 -42.88 -16.78 77.12
CA PRO A 880 -42.55 -16.12 75.85
C PRO A 880 -42.41 -14.59 75.90
N HIS A 881 -41.74 -14.02 74.88
CA HIS A 881 -41.36 -12.60 74.78
C HIS A 881 -40.52 -12.06 75.95
N ARG A 882 -39.94 -12.96 76.76
CA ARG A 882 -39.09 -12.63 77.90
C ARG A 882 -37.74 -13.37 77.84
N PHE A 883 -36.74 -12.81 78.51
CA PHE A 883 -35.36 -13.31 78.50
C PHE A 883 -34.65 -13.23 79.87
N ASN A 884 -33.46 -13.82 79.98
CA ASN A 884 -32.55 -13.71 81.14
C ASN A 884 -33.09 -14.35 82.44
N LEU A 885 -33.22 -15.69 82.43
CA LEU A 885 -33.43 -16.50 83.64
C LEU A 885 -32.11 -16.76 84.37
N THR A 886 -31.79 -15.91 85.34
CA THR A 886 -30.59 -15.97 86.17
C THR A 886 -30.92 -16.26 87.64
N VAL A 887 -29.93 -16.74 88.41
CA VAL A 887 -30.11 -17.11 89.83
C VAL A 887 -30.51 -15.90 90.68
N ASP A 888 -29.96 -14.73 90.35
CA ASP A 888 -30.17 -13.46 91.04
C ASP A 888 -31.51 -12.79 90.68
N ASN A 889 -32.18 -13.24 89.60
CA ASN A 889 -33.47 -12.68 89.19
C ASN A 889 -34.62 -13.29 89.99
N LEU A 890 -34.98 -12.62 91.09
CA LEU A 890 -36.06 -12.99 92.02
C LEU A 890 -37.45 -13.17 91.37
N GLN A 891 -37.67 -12.74 90.12
CA GLN A 891 -38.94 -12.90 89.38
C GLN A 891 -38.81 -13.62 88.02
N GLY A 892 -37.69 -14.27 87.71
CA GLY A 892 -37.57 -15.09 86.50
C GLY A 892 -37.00 -14.35 85.28
N CYS A 893 -37.82 -13.65 84.48
CA CYS A 893 -37.43 -13.21 83.11
C CYS A 893 -37.92 -11.77 82.69
N GLN A 894 -37.08 -11.01 81.96
CA GLN A 894 -37.17 -9.58 81.55
C GLN A 894 -37.65 -9.40 80.07
N ALA A 895 -37.80 -8.18 79.50
CA ALA A 895 -38.38 -7.93 78.15
C ALA A 895 -37.52 -7.05 77.20
N CYS A 896 -37.72 -7.12 75.87
CA CYS A 896 -36.61 -7.00 74.88
C CYS A 896 -36.43 -5.74 73.98
N GLU A 897 -37.49 -5.07 73.48
CA GLU A 897 -37.44 -3.85 72.61
C GLU A 897 -36.64 -3.94 71.26
N CYS A 898 -37.31 -4.14 70.11
CA CYS A 898 -36.68 -4.25 68.77
C CYS A 898 -37.08 -3.13 67.78
N ASP A 899 -36.27 -2.86 66.73
CA ASP A 899 -36.58 -1.87 65.68
C ASP A 899 -37.40 -2.47 64.52
N SER A 900 -38.58 -1.90 64.26
CA SER A 900 -39.52 -2.37 63.24
C SER A 900 -39.02 -2.35 61.79
N LEU A 901 -38.04 -1.50 61.43
CA LEU A 901 -37.51 -1.43 60.06
C LEU A 901 -36.26 -2.31 59.85
N GLY A 902 -35.64 -2.76 60.95
CA GLY A 902 -34.43 -3.60 60.94
C GLY A 902 -34.66 -5.05 61.35
N THR A 903 -35.82 -5.38 61.92
CA THR A 903 -36.11 -6.70 62.53
C THR A 903 -37.10 -7.52 61.69
N LEU A 904 -36.94 -8.85 61.66
CA LEU A 904 -37.85 -9.77 60.99
C LEU A 904 -39.26 -9.74 61.61
N PRO A 905 -40.34 -9.50 60.83
CA PRO A 905 -41.71 -9.46 61.35
C PRO A 905 -42.13 -10.75 62.06
N GLY A 906 -42.81 -10.62 63.20
CA GLY A 906 -43.29 -11.75 64.00
C GLY A 906 -42.21 -12.53 64.79
N SER A 907 -40.94 -12.11 64.71
CA SER A 907 -39.87 -12.73 65.49
C SER A 907 -39.97 -12.41 66.98
N THR A 908 -39.53 -13.35 67.82
CA THR A 908 -39.34 -13.16 69.26
C THR A 908 -37.83 -13.03 69.55
N CYS A 909 -37.47 -12.18 70.51
CA CYS A 909 -36.10 -12.03 70.98
C CYS A 909 -35.54 -13.33 71.60
N ASP A 910 -34.21 -13.45 71.59
CA ASP A 910 -33.55 -14.57 72.27
C ASP A 910 -33.80 -14.58 73.80
N PRO A 911 -34.27 -15.68 74.39
CA PRO A 911 -34.68 -15.76 75.80
C PRO A 911 -33.51 -15.82 76.82
N VAL A 912 -32.27 -15.61 76.40
CA VAL A 912 -31.11 -15.50 77.31
C VAL A 912 -30.44 -14.12 77.21
N SER A 913 -30.32 -13.57 76.00
CA SER A 913 -29.57 -12.36 75.67
C SER A 913 -30.42 -11.14 75.28
N GLY A 914 -31.70 -11.35 74.91
CA GLY A 914 -32.60 -10.28 74.48
C GLY A 914 -32.32 -9.74 73.08
N GLN A 915 -31.42 -10.37 72.32
CA GLN A 915 -31.07 -9.95 70.95
C GLN A 915 -32.27 -10.10 69.99
N CYS A 916 -32.47 -9.07 69.16
CA CYS A 916 -33.48 -9.05 68.10
C CYS A 916 -32.99 -9.74 66.81
N LEU A 917 -33.91 -10.38 66.07
CA LEU A 917 -33.60 -11.08 64.82
C LEU A 917 -33.57 -10.12 63.62
N CYS A 918 -32.38 -9.66 63.28
CA CYS A 918 -32.16 -8.64 62.25
C CYS A 918 -32.39 -9.15 60.82
N LEU A 919 -32.86 -8.26 59.95
CA LEU A 919 -32.86 -8.44 58.50
C LEU A 919 -31.42 -8.55 57.96
N PRO A 920 -31.20 -9.23 56.82
CA PRO A 920 -29.88 -9.38 56.23
C PRO A 920 -29.13 -8.05 56.07
N HIS A 921 -27.82 -8.06 56.35
CA HIS A 921 -26.92 -6.91 56.27
C HIS A 921 -27.20 -5.76 57.26
N ARG A 922 -28.13 -5.94 58.22
CA ARG A 922 -28.32 -5.07 59.40
C ARG A 922 -27.62 -5.62 60.65
N GLN A 923 -27.31 -4.76 61.61
CA GLN A 923 -26.64 -5.09 62.88
C GLN A 923 -27.01 -4.12 64.01
N GLY A 924 -26.67 -4.52 65.25
CA GLY A 924 -27.02 -3.84 66.50
C GLY A 924 -28.00 -4.66 67.33
N ARG A 925 -28.10 -4.42 68.66
CA ARG A 925 -29.04 -5.18 69.51
C ARG A 925 -30.51 -5.01 69.07
N ARG A 926 -30.78 -3.87 68.42
CA ARG A 926 -32.07 -3.45 67.88
C ARG A 926 -32.12 -3.51 66.35
N CYS A 927 -31.04 -3.88 65.66
CA CYS A 927 -30.92 -3.99 64.20
C CYS A 927 -30.84 -2.67 63.42
N GLU A 928 -30.33 -1.61 64.06
CA GLU A 928 -30.43 -0.22 63.60
C GLU A 928 -29.34 0.27 62.62
N ARG A 929 -28.29 -0.51 62.30
CA ARG A 929 -27.15 -0.09 61.44
C ARG A 929 -26.87 -1.08 60.30
N CYS A 930 -26.26 -0.63 59.19
CA CYS A 930 -25.70 -1.56 58.18
C CYS A 930 -24.45 -2.27 58.73
N GLN A 931 -24.18 -3.49 58.27
CA GLN A 931 -22.97 -4.26 58.58
C GLN A 931 -21.71 -3.68 57.90
N PRO A 932 -20.49 -3.87 58.45
CA PRO A 932 -19.26 -3.45 57.78
C PRO A 932 -19.10 -4.19 56.45
N GLY A 933 -18.61 -3.50 55.43
CA GLY A 933 -18.64 -4.03 54.05
C GLY A 933 -19.98 -3.82 53.33
N PHE A 934 -20.92 -3.07 53.92
CA PHE A 934 -22.15 -2.62 53.26
C PHE A 934 -22.39 -1.11 53.50
N TYR A 935 -22.94 -0.41 52.50
CA TYR A 935 -23.25 1.02 52.53
C TYR A 935 -24.71 1.32 52.18
N SER A 936 -25.23 2.47 52.61
CA SER A 936 -26.61 2.89 52.33
C SER A 936 -26.74 3.60 50.99
N SER A 937 -27.80 3.29 50.21
CA SER A 937 -28.10 3.93 48.93
C SER A 937 -29.54 4.50 48.95
N PRO A 938 -29.76 5.78 48.56
CA PRO A 938 -31.10 6.37 48.55
C PRO A 938 -32.02 5.70 47.52
N GLY A 939 -33.18 5.20 47.97
CA GLY A 939 -34.25 4.72 47.09
C GLY A 939 -34.43 3.19 46.99
N ASN A 940 -33.59 2.37 47.63
CA ASN A 940 -33.76 0.91 47.63
C ASN A 940 -34.32 0.38 48.96
N ALA A 941 -35.37 -0.45 48.90
CA ALA A 941 -36.22 -0.82 50.05
C ALA A 941 -35.54 -1.67 51.14
N THR A 942 -34.41 -2.32 50.86
CA THR A 942 -33.61 -3.06 51.86
C THR A 942 -32.52 -2.21 52.53
N GLY A 943 -32.05 -1.16 51.84
CA GLY A 943 -31.28 -0.05 52.40
C GLY A 943 -29.81 -0.31 52.81
N CYS A 944 -29.22 -1.47 52.52
CA CYS A 944 -27.78 -1.72 52.63
C CYS A 944 -27.28 -2.52 51.39
N LEU A 945 -26.23 -2.06 50.71
CA LEU A 945 -25.63 -2.68 49.52
C LEU A 945 -24.14 -3.01 49.73
N PRO A 946 -23.59 -4.09 49.16
CA PRO A 946 -22.22 -4.52 49.40
C PRO A 946 -21.16 -3.56 48.81
N CYS A 947 -20.09 -3.36 49.57
CA CYS A 947 -18.87 -2.67 49.15
C CYS A 947 -18.10 -3.49 48.10
N SER A 948 -17.87 -2.91 46.91
CA SER A 948 -17.23 -3.62 45.78
C SER A 948 -15.72 -3.34 45.67
N CYS A 949 -14.98 -3.39 46.78
CA CYS A 949 -13.54 -3.07 46.83
C CYS A 949 -12.67 -4.18 46.22
N HIS A 950 -11.63 -3.81 45.45
CA HIS A 950 -10.71 -4.78 44.87
C HIS A 950 -9.82 -5.42 45.94
N THR A 951 -9.77 -6.76 45.96
CA THR A 951 -9.19 -7.57 47.06
C THR A 951 -7.70 -7.32 47.33
N ALA A 952 -6.93 -7.00 46.29
CA ALA A 952 -5.50 -6.67 46.41
C ALA A 952 -5.23 -5.17 46.61
N GLY A 953 -5.99 -4.31 45.92
CA GLY A 953 -5.70 -2.87 45.80
C GLY A 953 -6.37 -1.99 46.85
N ALA A 954 -7.45 -2.46 47.49
CA ALA A 954 -8.01 -1.82 48.68
C ALA A 954 -7.34 -2.33 49.97
N VAL A 955 -7.29 -1.49 51.00
CA VAL A 955 -6.81 -1.88 52.34
C VAL A 955 -7.66 -3.03 52.90
N SER A 956 -8.97 -2.98 52.68
CA SER A 956 -9.95 -4.02 53.04
C SER A 956 -11.18 -3.94 52.14
N HIS A 957 -12.11 -4.89 52.30
CA HIS A 957 -13.45 -4.86 51.68
C HIS A 957 -14.43 -3.89 52.37
N ILE A 958 -14.00 -3.16 53.41
CA ILE A 958 -14.84 -2.18 54.12
C ILE A 958 -14.71 -0.82 53.42
N CYS A 959 -15.78 -0.38 52.79
CA CYS A 959 -15.94 0.96 52.23
C CYS A 959 -16.67 1.90 53.19
N ASN A 960 -16.69 3.19 52.87
CA ASN A 960 -17.49 4.19 53.57
C ASN A 960 -18.98 3.82 53.53
N SER A 961 -19.62 3.71 54.70
CA SER A 961 -20.99 3.22 54.86
C SER A 961 -22.09 4.13 54.29
N VAL A 962 -21.75 5.29 53.73
CA VAL A 962 -22.67 6.22 53.05
C VAL A 962 -22.27 6.46 51.60
N THR A 963 -20.99 6.61 51.27
CA THR A 963 -20.52 6.95 49.91
C THR A 963 -20.04 5.78 49.07
N GLY A 964 -19.88 4.58 49.64
CA GLY A 964 -19.38 3.40 48.93
C GLY A 964 -17.87 3.43 48.60
N GLN A 965 -17.16 4.52 48.94
CA GLN A 965 -15.72 4.69 48.63
C GLN A 965 -14.84 3.73 49.45
N CYS A 966 -14.01 2.95 48.78
CA CYS A 966 -12.99 2.10 49.39
C CYS A 966 -11.71 2.89 49.71
N SER A 967 -10.96 2.46 50.73
CA SER A 967 -9.63 3.01 51.03
C SER A 967 -8.57 2.23 50.25
N CYS A 968 -7.78 2.90 49.42
CA CYS A 968 -6.78 2.27 48.55
C CYS A 968 -5.49 2.01 49.32
N ARG A 969 -4.86 0.85 49.06
CA ARG A 969 -3.73 0.33 49.86
C ARG A 969 -2.40 0.97 49.48
N ASP A 970 -2.26 1.40 48.23
CA ASP A 970 -1.03 1.95 47.70
C ASP A 970 -1.29 3.28 46.98
N PRO A 971 -0.44 4.32 47.13
CA PRO A 971 -0.60 5.61 46.45
C PRO A 971 -0.67 5.54 44.93
N SER A 972 -0.16 4.46 44.31
CA SER A 972 -0.27 4.21 42.87
C SER A 972 -1.67 3.79 42.40
N THR A 973 -2.65 3.64 43.30
CA THR A 973 -3.98 3.07 43.01
C THR A 973 -5.14 3.96 43.43
N THR A 974 -6.21 3.98 42.62
CA THR A 974 -7.29 4.97 42.69
C THR A 974 -8.67 4.43 42.26
N GLY A 975 -9.67 5.30 42.27
CA GLY A 975 -11.08 5.01 41.94
C GLY A 975 -11.90 4.46 43.11
N GLN A 976 -13.22 4.34 42.94
CA GLN A 976 -14.15 3.99 44.04
C GLN A 976 -13.83 2.64 44.68
N SER A 977 -13.29 1.70 43.91
CA SER A 977 -12.95 0.33 44.32
C SER A 977 -11.46 -0.01 44.29
N CYS A 978 -10.56 0.96 44.06
CA CYS A 978 -9.11 0.77 44.11
C CYS A 978 -8.57 -0.31 43.14
N HIS A 979 -8.96 -0.20 41.87
CA HIS A 979 -8.53 -1.10 40.77
C HIS A 979 -7.89 -0.37 39.58
N GLN A 980 -7.81 0.97 39.66
CA GLN A 980 -7.29 1.83 38.60
C GLN A 980 -5.94 2.38 39.05
N CYS A 981 -5.03 2.65 38.12
CA CYS A 981 -3.79 3.35 38.44
C CYS A 981 -4.06 4.84 38.62
N GLN A 982 -3.40 5.45 39.59
CA GLN A 982 -3.32 6.91 39.70
C GLN A 982 -2.42 7.45 38.57
N ASP A 983 -2.62 8.71 38.16
CA ASP A 983 -1.75 9.38 37.19
C ASP A 983 -0.26 9.18 37.53
N HIS A 984 0.58 9.05 36.50
CA HIS A 984 2.01 8.68 36.59
C HIS A 984 2.31 7.21 36.91
N TYR A 985 1.28 6.34 36.99
CA TYR A 985 1.44 4.89 37.15
C TYR A 985 0.59 4.10 36.13
N PHE A 986 1.05 2.88 35.79
CA PHE A 986 0.40 1.98 34.82
C PHE A 986 0.42 0.52 35.30
N GLY A 987 -0.31 -0.36 34.61
CA GLY A 987 -0.13 -1.81 34.74
C GLY A 987 -0.49 -2.35 36.12
N PHE A 988 -1.74 -2.13 36.54
CA PHE A 988 -2.27 -2.62 37.82
C PHE A 988 -2.09 -4.13 37.97
N ASP A 989 -1.27 -4.56 38.94
CA ASP A 989 -1.10 -5.99 39.25
C ASP A 989 -2.23 -6.46 40.20
N PRO A 990 -3.14 -7.34 39.75
CA PRO A 990 -4.23 -7.83 40.59
C PRO A 990 -3.78 -8.76 41.71
N ARG A 991 -2.50 -9.17 41.77
CA ARG A 991 -1.93 -9.99 42.85
C ARG A 991 -1.32 -9.15 43.97
N THR A 992 -0.53 -8.12 43.66
CA THR A 992 0.09 -7.24 44.67
C THR A 992 -0.74 -6.00 44.99
N GLY A 993 -1.65 -5.58 44.11
CA GLY A 993 -2.52 -4.41 44.31
C GLY A 993 -1.79 -3.08 44.17
N ARG A 994 -0.80 -3.00 43.28
CA ARG A 994 0.04 -1.82 43.02
C ARG A 994 0.13 -1.59 41.50
N CYS A 995 0.39 -0.35 41.10
CA CYS A 995 0.76 -0.01 39.73
C CYS A 995 2.25 0.35 39.64
N GLN A 996 2.85 0.19 38.45
CA GLN A 996 4.25 0.53 38.20
C GLN A 996 4.38 2.01 37.80
N PRO A 997 5.32 2.79 38.36
CA PRO A 997 5.56 4.17 37.96
C PRO A 997 6.12 4.28 36.54
N CYS A 998 5.57 5.19 35.72
CA CYS A 998 5.90 5.38 34.31
C CYS A 998 7.41 5.61 34.05
N HIS A 999 8.05 6.47 34.85
CA HIS A 999 9.45 6.92 34.67
C HIS A 999 9.75 7.45 33.24
N CYS A 1000 8.94 8.40 32.76
CA CYS A 1000 9.16 9.08 31.49
C CYS A 1000 10.35 10.06 31.58
N HIS A 1001 11.15 10.18 30.53
CA HIS A 1001 12.23 11.16 30.45
C HIS A 1001 11.65 12.54 30.10
N LEU A 1002 11.61 13.48 31.07
CA LEU A 1002 11.04 14.83 30.88
C LEU A 1002 11.60 15.60 29.68
N GLU A 1003 12.84 15.30 29.28
CA GLU A 1003 13.46 15.93 28.13
C GLU A 1003 12.76 15.54 26.80
N GLY A 1004 12.28 14.30 26.70
CA GLY A 1004 11.68 13.75 25.49
C GLY A 1004 10.19 13.41 25.58
N ALA A 1005 9.60 13.40 26.77
CA ALA A 1005 8.17 13.19 26.98
C ALA A 1005 7.41 14.53 26.98
N LEU A 1006 6.14 14.49 26.63
CA LEU A 1006 5.22 15.64 26.70
C LEU A 1006 4.80 15.95 28.14
N ASN A 1007 4.78 14.94 29.01
CA ASN A 1007 4.56 15.03 30.45
C ASN A 1007 5.06 13.74 31.14
N GLU A 1008 4.92 13.64 32.47
CA GLU A 1008 5.27 12.43 33.23
C GLU A 1008 4.18 11.33 33.21
N THR A 1009 3.19 11.39 32.31
CA THR A 1009 2.12 10.39 32.20
C THR A 1009 2.41 9.39 31.07
N CYS A 1010 1.90 8.18 31.23
CA CYS A 1010 2.01 7.10 30.26
C CYS A 1010 0.67 6.38 30.11
N ASP A 1011 0.53 5.58 29.06
CA ASP A 1011 -0.65 4.74 28.87
C ASP A 1011 -0.83 3.76 30.05
N VAL A 1012 -2.03 3.76 30.63
CA VAL A 1012 -2.33 3.10 31.91
C VAL A 1012 -2.28 1.56 31.87
N VAL A 1013 -2.20 0.95 30.69
CA VAL A 1013 -2.09 -0.50 30.51
C VAL A 1013 -0.67 -0.92 30.09
N THR A 1014 -0.08 -0.21 29.12
CA THR A 1014 1.19 -0.58 28.48
C THR A 1014 2.42 0.10 29.07
N GLY A 1015 2.24 1.22 29.76
CA GLY A 1015 3.34 2.00 30.33
C GLY A 1015 4.13 2.85 29.33
N GLN A 1016 3.67 2.94 28.07
CA GLN A 1016 4.32 3.77 27.06
C GLN A 1016 4.10 5.26 27.36
N CYS A 1017 5.20 5.99 27.54
CA CYS A 1017 5.19 7.44 27.70
C CYS A 1017 4.82 8.17 26.40
N PHE A 1018 4.17 9.33 26.52
CA PHE A 1018 3.79 10.16 25.37
C PHE A 1018 4.96 11.05 24.92
N CYS A 1019 5.61 10.71 23.82
CA CYS A 1019 6.85 11.37 23.38
C CYS A 1019 6.62 12.63 22.54
N LYS A 1020 7.56 13.58 22.65
CA LYS A 1020 7.74 14.70 21.73
C LYS A 1020 8.18 14.18 20.35
N GLU A 1021 7.91 14.96 19.30
CA GLU A 1021 7.92 14.50 17.89
C GLU A 1021 9.22 13.82 17.40
N PHE A 1022 10.39 14.24 17.88
CA PHE A 1022 11.68 13.67 17.47
C PHE A 1022 12.29 12.72 18.52
N VAL A 1023 11.47 12.17 19.41
CA VAL A 1023 11.89 11.22 20.45
C VAL A 1023 11.04 9.95 20.43
N THR A 1024 11.66 8.83 20.79
CA THR A 1024 11.12 7.48 20.79
C THR A 1024 11.72 6.66 21.95
N GLY A 1025 11.45 5.35 21.96
CA GLY A 1025 11.66 4.49 23.13
C GLY A 1025 10.45 4.55 24.08
N SER A 1026 10.22 3.50 24.87
CA SER A 1026 9.04 3.38 25.74
C SER A 1026 8.99 4.44 26.84
N LYS A 1027 10.13 5.08 27.15
CA LYS A 1027 10.27 6.15 28.14
C LYS A 1027 10.56 7.53 27.53
N CYS A 1028 10.56 7.64 26.20
CA CYS A 1028 10.95 8.86 25.48
C CYS A 1028 12.38 9.30 25.77
N ASP A 1029 13.29 8.33 25.79
CA ASP A 1029 14.69 8.41 26.18
C ASP A 1029 15.67 8.32 25.00
N ILE A 1030 15.18 8.11 23.77
CA ILE A 1030 15.99 7.84 22.57
C ILE A 1030 15.57 8.79 21.44
N CYS A 1031 16.48 9.58 20.86
CA CYS A 1031 16.17 10.38 19.66
C CYS A 1031 15.77 9.48 18.48
N VAL A 1032 14.83 9.93 17.65
CA VAL A 1032 14.50 9.23 16.39
C VAL A 1032 15.71 9.18 15.46
N PRO A 1033 15.86 8.15 14.59
CA PRO A 1033 17.01 8.05 13.69
C PRO A 1033 17.24 9.32 12.86
N GLY A 1034 18.44 9.89 12.98
CA GLY A 1034 18.81 11.16 12.33
C GLY A 1034 18.53 12.43 13.15
N ALA A 1035 18.03 12.32 14.39
CA ALA A 1035 17.99 13.39 15.39
C ALA A 1035 19.01 13.12 16.51
N SER A 1036 19.41 14.18 17.24
CA SER A 1036 20.41 14.13 18.31
C SER A 1036 20.16 15.23 19.34
N HIS A 1037 20.91 15.24 20.46
CA HIS A 1037 20.81 16.26 21.52
C HIS A 1037 19.38 16.41 22.10
N LEU A 1038 19.03 15.48 22.97
CA LEU A 1038 17.79 15.49 23.77
C LEU A 1038 17.84 16.64 24.79
N ASP A 1039 16.81 17.48 24.86
CA ASP A 1039 16.77 18.70 25.69
C ASP A 1039 15.33 19.01 26.16
N VAL A 1040 15.17 19.29 27.46
CA VAL A 1040 13.87 19.66 28.07
C VAL A 1040 13.26 20.93 27.47
N ASN A 1041 14.09 21.91 27.10
CA ASN A 1041 13.66 23.18 26.51
C ASN A 1041 13.30 23.04 25.02
N ASN A 1042 13.68 21.94 24.38
CA ASN A 1042 13.31 21.66 23.00
C ASN A 1042 11.85 21.18 22.96
N LEU A 1043 10.98 21.92 22.27
CA LEU A 1043 9.57 21.58 22.05
C LEU A 1043 9.39 20.21 21.37
N PHE A 1044 10.36 19.80 20.54
CA PHE A 1044 10.38 18.53 19.81
C PHE A 1044 11.27 17.45 20.48
N GLY A 1045 11.91 17.79 21.60
CA GLY A 1045 12.75 16.91 22.41
C GLY A 1045 14.17 16.76 21.90
N CYS A 1046 14.37 16.18 20.71
CA CYS A 1046 15.69 16.12 20.08
C CYS A 1046 15.82 17.13 18.94
N SER A 1047 16.99 17.76 18.84
CA SER A 1047 17.40 18.58 17.70
C SER A 1047 17.60 17.72 16.44
N LYS A 1048 17.46 18.32 15.27
CA LYS A 1048 17.67 17.67 13.97
C LYS A 1048 18.44 18.61 13.07
N THR A 1049 19.26 18.09 12.15
CA THR A 1049 20.03 18.93 11.23
C THR A 1049 19.09 19.78 10.36
N PRO A 1050 19.27 21.12 10.29
CA PRO A 1050 18.43 21.99 9.47
C PRO A 1050 18.55 21.68 7.97
N SER A 1051 17.63 20.87 7.44
CA SER A 1051 17.57 20.60 6.01
C SER A 1051 17.02 21.82 5.27
N GLN A 1052 17.85 22.42 4.41
CA GLN A 1052 17.56 23.63 3.59
C GLN A 1052 17.68 24.99 4.31
N GLN A 1053 18.83 25.28 4.94
CA GLN A 1053 19.24 26.71 5.04
C GLN A 1053 19.85 27.15 3.70
N PRO A 1054 19.36 28.23 3.05
CA PRO A 1054 19.88 28.68 1.76
C PRO A 1054 21.29 29.29 1.90
N PRO A 1055 22.13 29.26 0.83
CA PRO A 1055 23.49 29.78 0.88
C PRO A 1055 23.53 31.29 1.21
N PRO A 1056 24.60 31.76 1.88
CA PRO A 1056 24.67 33.12 2.43
C PRO A 1056 24.58 34.19 1.35
N ARG A 1057 23.81 35.26 1.63
CA ARG A 1057 23.69 36.42 0.75
C ARG A 1057 24.93 37.30 0.92
N GLY A 1058 25.90 37.14 0.02
CA GLY A 1058 27.13 37.93 0.02
C GLY A 1058 27.03 39.23 -0.78
N ARG A 1059 27.38 40.37 -0.17
CA ARG A 1059 27.57 41.66 -0.84
C ARG A 1059 28.99 42.18 -0.61
N VAL A 1060 29.79 42.20 -1.67
CA VAL A 1060 31.14 42.79 -1.66
C VAL A 1060 31.04 44.28 -1.33
N GLN A 1061 31.80 44.74 -0.33
CA GLN A 1061 31.92 46.15 0.04
C GLN A 1061 33.19 46.80 -0.50
N SER A 1062 34.29 46.04 -0.62
CA SER A 1062 35.54 46.50 -1.21
C SER A 1062 36.36 45.33 -1.76
N SER A 1063 37.50 45.61 -2.41
CA SER A 1063 38.53 44.62 -2.77
C SER A 1063 39.14 43.85 -1.60
N SER A 1064 38.79 44.24 -0.36
CA SER A 1064 39.23 43.61 0.88
C SER A 1064 38.08 43.39 1.87
N ALA A 1065 36.81 43.47 1.47
CA ALA A 1065 35.69 43.28 2.39
C ALA A 1065 34.40 42.76 1.73
N ILE A 1066 33.71 41.85 2.42
CA ILE A 1066 32.42 41.27 2.04
C ILE A 1066 31.48 41.24 3.26
N ASN A 1067 30.24 41.67 3.08
CA ASN A 1067 29.17 41.46 4.07
C ASN A 1067 28.42 40.18 3.70
N LEU A 1068 28.29 39.25 4.64
CA LEU A 1068 27.48 38.04 4.51
C LEU A 1068 26.25 38.17 5.41
N SER A 1069 25.07 37.88 4.87
CA SER A 1069 23.85 37.77 5.68
C SER A 1069 23.15 36.43 5.51
N TRP A 1070 22.50 35.99 6.59
CA TRP A 1070 21.78 34.73 6.71
C TRP A 1070 20.30 34.99 6.97
N SER A 1071 19.44 34.17 6.37
CA SER A 1071 18.03 34.11 6.73
C SER A 1071 17.83 33.00 7.78
N PRO A 1072 16.87 33.15 8.71
CA PRO A 1072 16.53 32.10 9.68
C PRO A 1072 16.10 30.82 8.95
N PRO A 1073 16.41 29.62 9.48
CA PRO A 1073 16.03 28.36 8.85
C PRO A 1073 14.52 28.10 8.96
N ASP A 1074 13.94 27.43 7.97
CA ASP A 1074 12.48 27.20 7.88
C ASP A 1074 11.90 26.35 9.04
N PHE A 1075 12.73 25.49 9.66
CA PHE A 1075 12.35 24.63 10.79
C PHE A 1075 13.40 24.68 11.92
N PRO A 1076 13.35 25.69 12.81
CA PRO A 1076 14.26 25.79 13.94
C PRO A 1076 13.81 24.86 15.08
N ASN A 1077 14.54 23.77 15.31
CA ASN A 1077 14.42 22.93 16.52
C ASN A 1077 15.70 22.89 17.37
N ALA A 1078 16.63 23.82 17.14
CA ALA A 1078 17.83 24.03 17.94
C ALA A 1078 17.82 25.46 18.51
N HIS A 1079 18.22 25.62 19.77
CA HIS A 1079 18.30 26.92 20.46
C HIS A 1079 19.64 27.64 20.25
N TRP A 1080 20.56 27.03 19.51
CA TRP A 1080 21.86 27.58 19.12
C TRP A 1080 22.20 27.11 17.70
N LEU A 1081 22.84 27.98 16.92
CA LEU A 1081 23.49 27.63 15.66
C LEU A 1081 24.90 28.21 15.64
N THR A 1082 25.90 27.34 15.47
CA THR A 1082 27.28 27.74 15.20
C THR A 1082 27.46 27.88 13.68
N TYR A 1083 28.05 28.98 13.25
CA TYR A 1083 28.39 29.23 11.85
C TYR A 1083 29.91 29.34 11.70
N THR A 1084 30.53 28.29 11.17
CA THR A 1084 31.97 28.25 10.88
C THR A 1084 32.26 28.57 9.42
N LEU A 1085 33.31 29.37 9.20
CA LEU A 1085 33.79 29.84 7.91
C LEU A 1085 35.18 29.24 7.64
N PHE A 1086 35.28 28.45 6.58
CA PHE A 1086 36.54 27.86 6.12
C PHE A 1086 37.12 28.60 4.91
N ARG A 1087 38.45 28.65 4.82
CA ARG A 1087 39.24 29.08 3.65
C ARG A 1087 40.42 28.11 3.50
N ASP A 1088 40.59 27.53 2.31
CA ASP A 1088 41.68 26.59 2.00
C ASP A 1088 41.74 25.44 3.04
N ASP A 1089 40.56 24.89 3.38
CA ASP A 1089 40.28 23.90 4.43
C ASP A 1089 40.75 24.27 5.86
N SER A 1090 41.21 25.50 6.07
CA SER A 1090 41.49 26.08 7.40
C SER A 1090 40.30 26.88 7.92
N GLU A 1091 39.94 26.68 9.19
CA GLU A 1091 38.98 27.53 9.90
C GLU A 1091 39.54 28.96 10.03
N ILE A 1092 38.78 29.96 9.60
CA ILE A 1092 39.19 31.37 9.67
C ILE A 1092 38.27 32.25 10.52
N TYR A 1093 37.03 31.82 10.78
CA TYR A 1093 36.08 32.52 11.65
C TYR A 1093 34.96 31.57 12.09
N THR A 1094 34.54 31.64 13.35
CA THR A 1094 33.38 30.91 13.89
C THR A 1094 32.57 31.87 14.77
N THR A 1095 31.24 31.79 14.70
CA THR A 1095 30.32 32.62 15.50
C THR A 1095 29.04 31.86 15.85
N ASP A 1096 28.48 32.12 17.03
CA ASP A 1096 27.31 31.42 17.57
C ASP A 1096 26.09 32.34 17.66
N ASP A 1097 24.95 31.90 17.14
CA ASP A 1097 23.66 32.58 17.25
C ASP A 1097 22.72 31.83 18.20
N GLN A 1098 22.37 32.46 19.32
CA GLN A 1098 21.44 31.92 20.33
C GLN A 1098 19.97 32.28 20.04
N HIS A 1099 19.70 33.11 19.03
CA HIS A 1099 18.36 33.54 18.64
C HIS A 1099 18.20 33.46 17.10
N PRO A 1100 18.34 32.26 16.49
CA PRO A 1100 18.41 32.05 15.04
C PRO A 1100 17.10 32.32 14.25
N TYR A 1101 16.21 33.15 14.80
CA TYR A 1101 14.88 33.49 14.30
C TYR A 1101 14.84 34.87 13.61
N CYS A 1102 15.97 35.58 13.53
CA CYS A 1102 16.13 36.91 12.95
C CYS A 1102 17.15 36.89 11.79
N GLU A 1103 17.06 37.83 10.84
CA GLU A 1103 18.14 38.02 9.85
C GLU A 1103 19.37 38.65 10.54
N SER A 1104 20.53 37.98 10.47
CA SER A 1104 21.81 38.45 11.00
C SER A 1104 22.82 38.70 9.86
N SER A 1105 23.71 39.68 10.03
CA SER A 1105 24.62 40.15 8.97
C SER A 1105 25.99 40.58 9.49
N TRP A 1106 27.06 40.13 8.83
CA TRP A 1106 28.44 40.25 9.31
C TRP A 1106 29.39 40.75 8.22
N THR A 1107 30.11 41.83 8.49
CA THR A 1107 31.12 42.38 7.55
C THR A 1107 32.51 41.83 7.84
N LEU A 1108 32.99 40.97 6.96
CA LEU A 1108 34.34 40.40 6.99
C LEU A 1108 35.31 41.26 6.18
N VAL A 1109 36.54 41.45 6.69
CA VAL A 1109 37.62 42.18 6.01
C VAL A 1109 38.74 41.17 5.67
N CYS A 1110 38.86 40.81 4.39
CA CYS A 1110 39.85 39.86 3.87
C CYS A 1110 40.27 40.22 2.43
N HIS A 1111 41.58 40.24 2.18
CA HIS A 1111 42.15 40.38 0.83
C HIS A 1111 42.15 39.01 0.11
N ARG A 1112 41.30 38.86 -0.91
CA ARG A 1112 41.08 37.65 -1.75
C ARG A 1112 40.53 36.41 -1.00
N THR A 1113 39.52 35.81 -1.61
CA THR A 1113 38.92 34.50 -1.28
C THR A 1113 38.39 33.88 -2.58
N GLN A 1114 38.35 32.54 -2.67
CA GLN A 1114 37.82 31.83 -3.85
C GLN A 1114 36.72 30.81 -3.53
N HIS A 1115 36.74 30.17 -2.36
CA HIS A 1115 35.70 29.25 -1.90
C HIS A 1115 35.35 29.48 -0.43
N ILE A 1116 34.14 29.06 -0.04
CA ILE A 1116 33.58 29.11 1.31
C ILE A 1116 32.82 27.80 1.54
N HIS A 1117 33.01 27.16 2.69
CA HIS A 1117 32.18 26.07 3.20
C HIS A 1117 31.54 26.48 4.54
N ILE A 1118 30.39 25.85 4.84
CA ILE A 1118 29.59 25.97 6.07
C ILE A 1118 29.18 24.55 6.47
N THR A 1119 29.06 24.28 7.77
CA THR A 1119 28.68 23.00 8.38
C THR A 1119 27.64 23.22 9.47
#